data_AF-A0A849B7W8-F1
#
_entry.id   AF-A0A849B7W8-F1
#
_cell.length_a   1.000
_cell.length_b   1.000
_cell.length_c   1.000
_cell.angle_alpha   90.00
_cell.angle_beta   90.00
_cell.angle_gamma   90.00
#
_symmetry.space_group_name_H-M   'P 1'
#
loop_
_entity.id
_entity.type
_entity.pdbx_description
1 polymer ?
#
loop_
_entity_poly.entity_id
_entity_poly.type
_entity_poly.pdbx_seq_one_letter_code
_entity_poly.pdbx_strand_id
1 'polypeptide(L)'
;MNFRRSPIFVHISDINKQINEHERLVLVCKDKTASFAFKTFDIGTLFYRKRVSGEALSERQLSASFDEKRRYFLQCLTDYLLQMSGSDLSKGLFYYTSKLFLDWVDSQKKIFDLSNQDSVIDAYRRYSKYLVDRTLLADTDEENLAAHTAKQYQRYVAKLIAYVFDCHEIDISSQAMQVQSQRYDVPILPIAEQDHQKTYATLLNVFLEIHRIVVQENDFPAHFQSVDDEIFNFYSGFHHQVEKQHIQFDMQRYLAKYTAIPSLSKMLADFELEEDSEHRKRVRENRNQAIRKLEERNKNKRHLERERLASYGLTIGMLLFIAQTGANLDTAQQLHLDTMEILPSTQGRRFSGTKSRARGKTVRPEFGVKFEPIFRKILELRAWYIQDEQCDLVFPMRDNIRKLSSIGNSKLQSLKKFLQRIFPKMAWITPREWRKHVSSQYVELSDGDLLLEVEKMGHSLDTAKKNYSRTSFKDAAQQISQFFNELREVAVAQTRTVERIPVQTLDEPVDVQTLPVGACMTTNLQPEKATGFTAQAPTPNCQQFEHCLFCQHYAVHADDEDVRKLLSLKSLLGYVKQKATDLIKWEQQFGVVLHRIDEVLNELSNTYENLRDRIFSIQEEVESGDLDAYWLNHFELLIDLGWIS
;
A
#
# COMPACT_ATOMS: atom_id res chain seq x y z
N MET A 1 9.49 -40.40 4.71
CA MET A 1 8.58 -41.16 3.83
C MET A 1 7.30 -40.36 3.74
N ASN A 2 6.98 -39.86 2.54
CA ASN A 2 5.82 -39.01 2.30
C ASN A 2 4.54 -39.84 2.43
N PHE A 3 3.56 -39.35 3.19
CA PHE A 3 2.21 -39.89 3.24
C PHE A 3 1.70 -40.10 1.81
N ARG A 4 1.64 -41.35 1.33
CA ARG A 4 1.18 -41.69 -0.02
C ARG A 4 -0.34 -41.76 -0.02
N ARG A 5 -0.97 -40.60 -0.11
CA ARG A 5 -2.36 -40.52 -0.57
C ARG A 5 -2.38 -40.84 -2.06
N SER A 6 -3.22 -41.77 -2.50
CA SER A 6 -3.45 -42.04 -3.92
C SER A 6 -4.54 -41.10 -4.45
N PRO A 7 -4.20 -39.96 -5.09
CA PRO A 7 -5.18 -38.94 -5.46
C PRO A 7 -6.13 -39.42 -6.57
N ILE A 8 -7.37 -38.95 -6.51
CA ILE A 8 -8.41 -39.11 -7.52
C ILE A 8 -8.54 -37.78 -8.25
N PHE A 9 -8.17 -37.75 -9.52
CA PHE A 9 -8.24 -36.54 -10.33
C PHE A 9 -9.61 -36.41 -11.02
N VAL A 10 -10.24 -35.25 -10.86
CA VAL A 10 -11.53 -34.91 -11.49
C VAL A 10 -11.42 -33.55 -12.17
N HIS A 11 -11.82 -33.45 -13.44
CA HIS A 11 -11.82 -32.17 -14.12
C HIS A 11 -12.95 -31.29 -13.57
N ILE A 12 -12.69 -30.02 -13.29
CA ILE A 12 -13.66 -29.10 -12.66
C ILE A 12 -14.90 -28.78 -13.52
N SER A 13 -14.92 -29.28 -14.76
CA SER A 13 -16.03 -29.16 -15.72
C SER A 13 -16.90 -30.42 -15.77
N ASP A 14 -16.52 -31.48 -15.05
CA ASP A 14 -17.20 -32.77 -15.04
C ASP A 14 -18.30 -32.80 -13.96
N ILE A 15 -19.34 -31.99 -14.18
CA ILE A 15 -20.39 -31.67 -13.19
C ILE A 15 -21.24 -32.89 -12.81
N ASN A 16 -21.29 -33.92 -13.67
CA ASN A 16 -22.10 -35.12 -13.47
C ASN A 16 -21.34 -36.29 -12.82
N LYS A 17 -20.05 -36.11 -12.50
CA LYS A 17 -19.25 -37.18 -11.93
C LYS A 17 -19.61 -37.40 -10.47
N GLN A 18 -20.08 -38.60 -10.15
CA GLN A 18 -20.31 -39.01 -8.77
C GLN A 18 -18.97 -39.20 -8.04
N ILE A 19 -18.74 -38.39 -6.99
CA ILE A 19 -17.52 -38.45 -6.18
C ILE A 19 -17.88 -39.05 -4.83
N ASN A 20 -17.32 -40.22 -4.51
CA ASN A 20 -17.58 -40.89 -3.24
C ASN A 20 -16.44 -40.69 -2.22
N GLU A 21 -15.20 -40.55 -2.69
CA GLU A 21 -13.98 -40.46 -1.85
C GLU A 21 -13.37 -39.05 -1.88
N HIS A 22 -14.04 -38.10 -1.21
CA HIS A 22 -13.65 -36.68 -1.19
C HIS A 22 -12.29 -36.45 -0.51
N GLU A 23 -11.96 -37.25 0.49
CA GLU A 23 -10.66 -37.25 1.15
C GLU A 23 -9.52 -37.64 0.22
N ARG A 24 -9.79 -38.17 -0.99
CA ARG A 24 -8.80 -38.49 -2.04
C ARG A 24 -8.90 -37.58 -3.27
N LEU A 25 -9.85 -36.65 -3.29
CA LEU A 25 -10.13 -35.79 -4.42
C LEU A 25 -9.07 -34.71 -4.66
N VAL A 26 -8.69 -34.56 -5.94
CA VAL A 26 -7.96 -33.43 -6.50
C VAL A 26 -8.71 -32.95 -7.74
N LEU A 27 -9.21 -31.71 -7.72
CA LEU A 27 -9.83 -31.09 -8.89
C LEU A 27 -8.75 -30.53 -9.82
N VAL A 28 -8.94 -30.64 -11.13
CA VAL A 28 -8.01 -30.09 -12.14
C VAL A 28 -8.70 -29.15 -13.11
N CYS A 29 -8.01 -28.08 -13.49
CA CYS A 29 -8.46 -27.16 -14.54
C CYS A 29 -7.32 -26.76 -15.48
N LYS A 30 -7.64 -26.35 -16.72
CA LYS A 30 -6.65 -25.94 -17.71
C LYS A 30 -6.02 -24.60 -17.32
N ASP A 31 -4.69 -24.54 -17.32
CA ASP A 31 -3.97 -23.28 -17.16
C ASP A 31 -3.94 -22.51 -18.49
N LYS A 32 -4.52 -21.30 -18.51
CA LYS A 32 -4.52 -20.43 -19.69
C LYS A 32 -3.24 -19.57 -19.80
N THR A 33 -2.38 -19.59 -18.79
CA THR A 33 -1.17 -18.76 -18.71
C THR A 33 0.12 -19.49 -19.09
N ALA A 34 0.08 -20.83 -19.11
CA ALA A 34 1.17 -21.67 -19.59
C ALA A 34 0.61 -22.75 -20.53
N SER A 35 1.10 -22.81 -21.76
CA SER A 35 0.72 -23.82 -22.73
C SER A 35 0.94 -25.23 -22.13
N PHE A 36 -0.12 -26.02 -22.04
CA PHE A 36 -0.13 -27.43 -21.56
C PHE A 36 0.01 -27.68 -20.04
N ALA A 37 -0.13 -26.68 -19.17
CA ALA A 37 -0.17 -26.89 -17.72
C ALA A 37 -1.61 -27.04 -17.17
N PHE A 38 -1.78 -27.81 -16.09
CA PHE A 38 -3.02 -27.90 -15.32
C PHE A 38 -2.82 -27.30 -13.92
N LYS A 39 -3.81 -26.55 -13.43
CA LYS A 39 -3.88 -26.16 -12.01
C LYS A 39 -4.62 -27.24 -11.23
N THR A 40 -4.12 -27.57 -10.05
CA THR A 40 -4.68 -28.57 -9.14
C THR A 40 -5.27 -27.89 -7.91
N PHE A 41 -6.45 -28.34 -7.50
CA PHE A 41 -7.11 -27.95 -6.25
C PHE A 41 -7.30 -29.20 -5.41
N ASP A 42 -6.42 -29.38 -4.43
CA ASP A 42 -6.42 -30.57 -3.59
C ASP A 42 -7.45 -30.42 -2.46
N ILE A 43 -8.64 -31.00 -2.64
CA ILE A 43 -9.72 -30.97 -1.66
C ILE A 43 -9.38 -31.86 -0.46
N GLY A 44 -8.85 -33.06 -0.70
CA GLY A 44 -8.65 -33.99 0.40
C GLY A 44 -7.54 -33.60 1.37
N THR A 45 -6.59 -32.73 1.00
CA THR A 45 -5.68 -32.13 1.99
C THR A 45 -6.41 -31.31 3.06
N LEU A 46 -7.58 -30.75 2.75
CA LEU A 46 -8.35 -29.91 3.66
C LEU A 46 -9.06 -30.72 4.77
N PHE A 47 -9.10 -32.05 4.65
CA PHE A 47 -9.57 -32.95 5.72
C PHE A 47 -8.61 -33.01 6.91
N TYR A 48 -7.37 -32.54 6.76
CA TYR A 48 -6.34 -32.60 7.78
C TYR A 48 -6.12 -31.21 8.39
N ARG A 49 -6.15 -31.10 9.73
CA ARG A 49 -5.92 -29.83 10.43
C ARG A 49 -4.47 -29.37 10.33
N LYS A 50 -3.51 -30.30 10.33
CA LYS A 50 -2.09 -29.99 10.19
C LYS A 50 -1.69 -30.11 8.72
N ARG A 51 -1.41 -28.97 8.08
CA ARG A 51 -1.01 -28.86 6.67
C ARG A 51 0.34 -28.14 6.59
N VAL A 52 1.38 -28.82 6.10
CA VAL A 52 2.75 -28.28 6.13
C VAL A 52 2.94 -27.15 5.11
N SER A 53 3.49 -26.04 5.60
CA SER A 53 4.51 -25.23 4.93
C SER A 53 5.68 -25.12 5.91
N GLY A 54 6.85 -25.70 5.63
CA GLY A 54 8.01 -25.63 6.52
C GLY A 54 8.44 -26.97 7.17
N GLU A 55 7.83 -27.39 8.27
CA GLU A 55 8.31 -28.55 9.05
C GLU A 55 7.73 -29.89 8.60
N ALA A 56 8.59 -30.88 8.36
CA ALA A 56 8.19 -32.22 7.93
C ALA A 56 7.45 -32.99 9.05
N LEU A 57 6.11 -32.93 9.05
CA LEU A 57 5.27 -33.72 9.95
C LEU A 57 5.48 -35.23 9.73
N SER A 58 5.53 -35.99 10.82
CA SER A 58 5.54 -37.46 10.74
C SER A 58 4.19 -38.01 10.25
N GLU A 59 4.20 -39.19 9.63
CA GLU A 59 3.01 -39.86 9.09
C GLU A 59 1.92 -40.06 10.15
N ARG A 60 2.33 -40.34 11.40
CA ARG A 60 1.43 -40.49 12.56
C ARG A 60 0.77 -39.16 12.94
N GLN A 61 1.50 -38.06 12.91
CA GLN A 61 0.97 -36.72 13.22
C GLN A 61 0.01 -36.22 12.15
N LEU A 62 0.29 -36.48 10.87
CA LEU A 62 -0.62 -36.19 9.76
C LEU A 62 -1.90 -37.01 9.89
N SER A 63 -1.79 -38.32 10.07
CA SER A 63 -2.95 -39.21 10.22
C SER A 63 -3.82 -38.84 11.42
N ALA A 64 -3.22 -38.46 12.55
CA ALA A 64 -3.92 -38.00 13.74
C ALA A 64 -4.62 -36.64 13.57
N SER A 65 -4.26 -35.87 12.53
CA SER A 65 -4.88 -34.56 12.24
C SER A 65 -6.09 -34.65 11.30
N PHE A 66 -6.43 -35.86 10.83
CA PHE A 66 -7.62 -36.10 10.03
C PHE A 66 -8.89 -35.78 10.84
N ASP A 67 -9.77 -34.97 10.28
CA ASP A 67 -10.98 -34.49 10.94
C ASP A 67 -12.22 -34.85 10.11
N GLU A 68 -12.86 -35.95 10.50
CA GLU A 68 -14.06 -36.47 9.84
C GLU A 68 -15.23 -35.46 9.89
N LYS A 69 -15.27 -34.59 10.89
CA LYS A 69 -16.33 -33.57 11.02
C LYS A 69 -16.30 -32.53 9.89
N ARG A 70 -15.22 -32.47 9.11
CA ARG A 70 -15.09 -31.60 7.93
C ARG A 70 -15.76 -32.16 6.69
N ARG A 71 -16.11 -33.45 6.67
CA ARG A 71 -16.57 -34.15 5.47
C ARG A 71 -17.70 -33.42 4.78
N TYR A 72 -18.77 -33.11 5.52
CA TYR A 72 -19.93 -32.43 4.97
C TYR A 72 -19.58 -31.04 4.40
N PHE A 73 -18.85 -30.23 5.16
CA PHE A 73 -18.39 -28.91 4.73
C PHE A 73 -17.57 -28.96 3.43
N LEU A 74 -16.67 -29.94 3.30
CA LEU A 74 -15.80 -30.11 2.13
C LEU A 74 -16.51 -30.75 0.93
N GLN A 75 -17.53 -31.58 1.16
CA GLN A 75 -18.45 -32.05 0.11
C GLN A 75 -19.20 -30.87 -0.47
N CYS A 76 -19.81 -30.02 0.36
CA CYS A 76 -20.48 -28.81 -0.07
C CYS A 76 -19.54 -27.85 -0.83
N LEU A 77 -18.29 -27.68 -0.37
CA LEU A 77 -17.28 -26.91 -1.11
C LEU A 77 -17.02 -27.49 -2.51
N THR A 78 -16.91 -28.81 -2.61
CA THR A 78 -16.67 -29.52 -3.87
C THR A 78 -17.85 -29.35 -4.83
N ASP A 79 -19.06 -29.58 -4.34
CA ASP A 79 -20.30 -29.44 -5.11
C ASP A 79 -20.45 -28.01 -5.62
N TYR A 80 -20.21 -27.01 -4.76
CA TYR A 80 -20.25 -25.61 -5.15
C TYR A 80 -19.22 -25.30 -6.25
N LEU A 81 -17.98 -25.77 -6.12
CA LEU A 81 -16.94 -25.55 -7.15
C LEU A 81 -17.29 -26.17 -8.50
N LEU A 82 -17.93 -27.35 -8.52
CA LEU A 82 -18.39 -27.99 -9.75
C LEU A 82 -19.54 -27.22 -10.39
N GLN A 83 -20.54 -26.82 -9.60
CA GLN A 83 -21.75 -26.16 -10.07
C GLN A 83 -21.58 -24.66 -10.37
N MET A 84 -20.57 -24.01 -9.79
CA MET A 84 -20.38 -22.56 -9.91
C MET A 84 -20.22 -22.14 -11.38
N SER A 85 -21.12 -21.27 -11.84
CA SER A 85 -21.04 -20.63 -13.16
C SER A 85 -19.89 -19.63 -13.20
N GLY A 86 -19.04 -19.68 -14.23
CA GLY A 86 -17.95 -18.73 -14.39
C GLY A 86 -16.72 -19.34 -15.06
N SER A 87 -15.64 -18.57 -15.13
CA SER A 87 -14.36 -19.05 -15.67
C SER A 87 -13.61 -19.96 -14.68
N ASP A 88 -12.74 -20.83 -15.17
CA ASP A 88 -11.85 -21.66 -14.33
C ASP A 88 -10.99 -20.82 -13.36
N LEU A 89 -10.66 -19.59 -13.76
CA LEU A 89 -9.98 -18.61 -12.90
C LEU A 89 -10.83 -18.20 -11.69
N SER A 90 -12.13 -17.97 -11.91
CA SER A 90 -13.08 -17.63 -10.84
C SER A 90 -13.25 -18.80 -9.86
N LYS A 91 -13.30 -20.04 -10.38
CA LYS A 91 -13.32 -21.27 -9.57
C LYS A 91 -12.06 -21.45 -8.73
N GLY A 92 -10.89 -21.23 -9.34
CA GLY A 92 -9.62 -21.25 -8.61
C GLY A 92 -9.57 -20.21 -7.49
N LEU A 93 -10.00 -18.98 -7.75
CA LEU A 93 -10.02 -17.92 -6.74
C LEU A 93 -10.95 -18.27 -5.56
N PHE A 94 -12.11 -18.87 -5.84
CA PHE A 94 -13.02 -19.34 -4.79
C PHE A 94 -12.35 -20.43 -3.93
N TYR A 95 -11.73 -21.44 -4.55
CA TYR A 95 -11.00 -22.50 -3.83
C TYR A 95 -9.89 -21.93 -2.93
N TYR A 96 -9.01 -21.07 -3.46
CA TYR A 96 -7.91 -20.51 -2.67
C TYR A 96 -8.41 -19.67 -1.49
N THR A 97 -9.49 -18.92 -1.69
CA THR A 97 -10.10 -18.12 -0.62
C THR A 97 -10.68 -19.00 0.48
N SER A 98 -11.41 -20.06 0.12
CA SER A 98 -11.94 -21.03 1.08
C SER A 98 -10.81 -21.76 1.83
N LYS A 99 -9.72 -22.10 1.12
CA LYS A 99 -8.51 -22.68 1.72
C LYS A 99 -7.87 -21.73 2.75
N LEU A 100 -7.74 -20.44 2.43
CA LEU A 100 -7.17 -19.44 3.36
C LEU A 100 -7.99 -19.34 4.65
N PHE A 101 -9.31 -19.40 4.56
CA PHE A 101 -10.17 -19.45 5.74
C PHE A 101 -9.93 -20.71 6.57
N LEU A 102 -9.85 -21.89 5.93
CA LEU A 102 -9.57 -23.14 6.64
C LEU A 102 -8.17 -23.18 7.26
N ASP A 103 -7.16 -22.62 6.58
CA ASP A 103 -5.81 -22.49 7.12
C ASP A 103 -5.78 -21.55 8.34
N TRP A 104 -6.53 -20.44 8.28
CA TRP A 104 -6.68 -19.55 9.42
C TRP A 104 -7.42 -20.23 10.58
N VAL A 105 -8.50 -20.98 10.32
CA VAL A 105 -9.22 -21.78 11.33
C VAL A 105 -8.27 -22.74 12.02
N ASP A 106 -7.39 -23.39 11.25
CA ASP A 106 -6.41 -24.35 11.76
C ASP A 106 -5.24 -23.72 12.50
N SER A 107 -4.96 -22.43 12.30
CA SER A 107 -3.93 -21.70 13.05
C SER A 107 -4.42 -21.17 14.40
N GLN A 108 -5.72 -21.19 14.67
CA GLN A 108 -6.27 -20.71 15.94
C GLN A 108 -6.06 -21.72 17.07
N LYS A 109 -5.84 -21.21 18.29
CA LYS A 109 -5.81 -22.04 19.52
C LYS A 109 -7.18 -22.71 19.79
N LYS A 110 -8.27 -22.03 19.44
CA LYS A 110 -9.64 -22.55 19.56
C LYS A 110 -9.93 -23.54 18.43
N ILE A 111 -10.43 -24.72 18.79
CA ILE A 111 -10.88 -25.72 17.83
C ILE A 111 -12.32 -25.39 17.40
N PHE A 112 -12.52 -25.18 16.10
CA PHE A 112 -13.85 -24.97 15.50
C PHE A 112 -14.39 -26.27 14.91
N ASP A 113 -15.67 -26.55 15.17
CA ASP A 113 -16.39 -27.71 14.64
C ASP A 113 -17.12 -27.32 13.34
N LEU A 114 -16.57 -27.72 12.19
CA LEU A 114 -17.15 -27.38 10.89
C LEU A 114 -18.47 -28.10 10.58
N SER A 115 -18.88 -29.05 11.41
CA SER A 115 -20.21 -29.68 11.32
C SER A 115 -21.30 -28.91 12.06
N ASN A 116 -20.93 -27.92 12.88
CA ASN A 116 -21.84 -27.14 13.71
C ASN A 116 -21.94 -25.69 13.21
N GLN A 117 -23.17 -25.24 12.94
CA GLN A 117 -23.41 -23.90 12.38
C GLN A 117 -22.93 -22.77 13.29
N ASP A 118 -23.21 -22.81 14.59
CA ASP A 118 -22.81 -21.76 15.53
C ASP A 118 -21.27 -21.67 15.65
N SER A 119 -20.60 -22.81 15.64
CA SER A 119 -19.13 -22.87 15.65
C SER A 119 -18.53 -22.25 14.39
N VAL A 120 -19.13 -22.49 13.22
CA VAL A 120 -18.70 -21.90 11.96
C VAL A 120 -19.01 -20.40 11.89
N ILE A 121 -20.14 -19.95 12.46
CA ILE A 121 -20.47 -18.51 12.56
C ILE A 121 -19.47 -17.79 13.48
N ASP A 122 -19.10 -18.36 14.62
CA ASP A 122 -18.05 -17.80 15.49
C ASP A 122 -16.69 -17.74 14.78
N ALA A 123 -16.32 -18.80 14.04
CA ALA A 123 -15.13 -18.80 13.20
C ALA A 123 -15.17 -17.66 12.16
N TYR A 124 -16.32 -17.46 11.50
CA TYR A 124 -16.51 -16.41 10.52
C TYR A 124 -16.44 -15.00 11.11
N ARG A 125 -17.00 -14.79 12.32
CA ARG A 125 -16.90 -13.51 13.06
C ARG A 125 -15.46 -13.14 13.35
N ARG A 126 -14.69 -14.08 13.90
CA ARG A 126 -13.29 -13.89 14.26
C ARG A 126 -12.40 -13.73 13.02
N TYR A 127 -12.64 -14.53 11.98
CA TYR A 127 -11.95 -14.38 10.70
C TYR A 127 -12.22 -13.02 10.05
N SER A 128 -13.45 -12.54 10.13
CA SER A 128 -13.83 -11.22 9.62
C SER A 128 -13.10 -10.10 10.34
N LYS A 129 -12.97 -10.17 11.68
CA LYS A 129 -12.15 -9.23 12.45
C LYS A 129 -10.68 -9.31 12.02
N TYR A 130 -10.10 -10.51 11.93
CA TYR A 130 -8.73 -10.71 11.43
C TYR A 130 -8.50 -10.08 10.06
N LEU A 131 -9.45 -10.19 9.13
CA LEU A 131 -9.38 -9.54 7.83
C LEU A 131 -9.45 -8.01 7.93
N VAL A 132 -10.29 -7.47 8.82
CA VAL A 132 -10.36 -6.01 9.06
C VAL A 132 -9.05 -5.50 9.65
N ASP A 133 -8.49 -6.17 10.65
CA ASP A 133 -7.25 -5.75 11.30
C ASP A 133 -6.09 -5.72 10.30
N ARG A 134 -6.00 -6.72 9.40
CA ARG A 134 -5.01 -6.73 8.30
C ARG A 134 -5.16 -5.60 7.28
N THR A 135 -6.34 -4.99 7.18
CA THR A 135 -6.55 -3.81 6.32
C THR A 135 -6.13 -2.51 6.99
N LEU A 136 -5.87 -2.53 8.30
CA LEU A 136 -5.41 -1.38 9.08
C LEU A 136 -3.87 -1.31 9.18
N LEU A 137 -3.17 -2.41 8.87
CA LEU A 137 -1.70 -2.48 8.82
C LEU A 137 -1.13 -1.59 7.71
N ALA A 138 0.12 -1.16 7.83
CA ALA A 138 0.76 -0.32 6.81
C ALA A 138 1.04 -1.13 5.54
N ASP A 139 1.06 -0.48 4.36
CA ASP A 139 1.34 -1.15 3.07
C ASP A 139 2.73 -1.84 3.01
N THR A 140 3.62 -1.52 3.96
CA THR A 140 4.96 -2.12 4.09
C THR A 140 4.98 -3.41 4.91
N ASP A 141 3.92 -3.71 5.65
CA ASP A 141 3.85 -4.93 6.46
C ASP A 141 3.52 -6.14 5.59
N GLU A 142 4.26 -7.24 5.76
CA GLU A 142 4.04 -8.48 4.98
C GLU A 142 2.63 -9.06 5.18
N GLU A 143 1.99 -8.75 6.31
CA GLU A 143 0.64 -9.18 6.64
C GLU A 143 -0.45 -8.22 6.12
N ASN A 144 -0.10 -7.06 5.55
CA ASN A 144 -1.08 -6.13 5.00
C ASN A 144 -1.97 -6.80 3.96
N LEU A 145 -3.26 -6.45 3.97
CA LEU A 145 -4.23 -6.92 3.00
C LEU A 145 -5.07 -5.77 2.47
N ALA A 146 -5.05 -5.57 1.16
CA ALA A 146 -5.88 -4.55 0.52
C ALA A 146 -7.38 -4.78 0.81
N ALA A 147 -8.10 -3.73 1.19
CA ALA A 147 -9.52 -3.79 1.57
C ALA A 147 -10.44 -4.45 0.52
N HIS A 148 -10.15 -4.26 -0.78
CA HIS A 148 -10.87 -4.97 -1.84
C HIS A 148 -10.69 -6.50 -1.74
N THR A 149 -9.46 -6.94 -1.52
CA THR A 149 -9.11 -8.36 -1.38
C THR A 149 -9.71 -8.95 -0.11
N ALA A 150 -9.61 -8.24 1.02
CA ALA A 150 -10.22 -8.64 2.29
C ALA A 150 -11.76 -8.79 2.17
N LYS A 151 -12.43 -7.83 1.52
CA LYS A 151 -13.87 -7.91 1.24
C LYS A 151 -14.23 -9.11 0.37
N GLN A 152 -13.40 -9.40 -0.64
CA GLN A 152 -13.60 -10.58 -1.47
C GLN A 152 -13.45 -11.88 -0.68
N TYR A 153 -12.47 -11.94 0.23
CA TYR A 153 -12.27 -13.09 1.11
C TYR A 153 -13.46 -13.32 2.03
N GLN A 154 -13.88 -12.28 2.75
CA GLN A 154 -15.03 -12.32 3.63
C GLN A 154 -16.29 -12.79 2.90
N ARG A 155 -16.57 -12.21 1.71
CA ARG A 155 -17.75 -12.57 0.91
C ARG A 155 -17.75 -14.03 0.46
N TYR A 156 -16.62 -14.55 0.00
CA TYR A 156 -16.56 -15.92 -0.50
C TYR A 156 -16.72 -16.95 0.62
N VAL A 157 -16.19 -16.65 1.80
CA VAL A 157 -16.43 -17.47 3.00
C VAL A 157 -17.91 -17.43 3.39
N ALA A 158 -18.52 -16.24 3.42
CA ALA A 158 -19.95 -16.11 3.71
C ALA A 158 -20.81 -16.92 2.72
N LYS A 159 -20.48 -16.89 1.42
CA LYS A 159 -21.14 -17.71 0.39
C LYS A 159 -20.99 -19.20 0.62
N LEU A 160 -19.79 -19.65 0.99
CA LEU A 160 -19.55 -21.05 1.27
C LEU A 160 -20.38 -21.52 2.47
N ILE A 161 -20.35 -20.75 3.57
CA ILE A 161 -21.12 -21.06 4.78
C ILE A 161 -22.62 -21.07 4.48
N ALA A 162 -23.11 -20.08 3.72
CA ALA A 162 -24.49 -20.00 3.29
C ALA A 162 -24.92 -21.23 2.48
N TYR A 163 -24.05 -21.71 1.58
CA TYR A 163 -24.29 -22.94 0.81
C TYR A 163 -24.25 -24.20 1.68
N VAL A 164 -23.34 -24.28 2.65
CA VAL A 164 -23.21 -25.44 3.56
C VAL A 164 -24.44 -25.58 4.46
N PHE A 165 -24.97 -24.48 4.98
CA PHE A 165 -26.07 -24.50 5.95
C PHE A 165 -27.43 -24.11 5.36
N ASP A 166 -27.55 -24.08 4.04
CA ASP A 166 -28.79 -23.76 3.30
C ASP A 166 -29.49 -22.48 3.81
N CYS A 167 -28.73 -21.39 3.90
CA CYS A 167 -29.23 -20.07 4.31
C CYS A 167 -28.80 -18.97 3.33
N HIS A 168 -29.28 -17.73 3.51
CA HIS A 168 -28.91 -16.65 2.61
C HIS A 168 -27.51 -16.07 2.94
N GLU A 169 -26.74 -15.70 1.91
CA GLU A 169 -25.43 -15.03 2.04
C GLU A 169 -25.51 -13.79 2.95
N ILE A 170 -26.64 -13.07 2.89
CA ILE A 170 -26.89 -11.87 3.69
C ILE A 170 -26.95 -12.21 5.18
N ASP A 171 -27.59 -13.33 5.55
CA ASP A 171 -27.78 -13.73 6.95
C ASP A 171 -26.45 -14.08 7.62
N ILE A 172 -25.53 -14.69 6.87
CA ILE A 172 -24.16 -14.95 7.33
C ILE A 172 -23.36 -13.66 7.36
N SER A 173 -23.45 -12.84 6.31
CA SER A 173 -22.70 -11.58 6.22
C SER A 173 -23.05 -10.64 7.38
N SER A 174 -24.32 -10.54 7.77
CA SER A 174 -24.75 -9.71 8.89
C SER A 174 -24.26 -10.19 10.26
N GLN A 175 -23.74 -11.42 10.38
CA GLN A 175 -23.23 -11.93 11.66
C GLN A 175 -21.91 -11.31 12.08
N ALA A 176 -21.18 -10.65 11.17
CA ALA A 176 -19.83 -10.16 11.43
C ALA A 176 -19.64 -8.73 10.93
N MET A 177 -18.69 -8.01 11.54
CA MET A 177 -18.23 -6.71 11.07
C MET A 177 -17.82 -6.83 9.60
N GLN A 178 -18.52 -6.09 8.73
CA GLN A 178 -18.23 -6.11 7.31
C GLN A 178 -16.97 -5.31 7.03
N VAL A 179 -16.06 -5.87 6.21
CA VAL A 179 -14.94 -5.13 5.64
C VAL A 179 -15.54 -4.00 4.82
N GLN A 180 -15.58 -2.83 5.43
CA GLN A 180 -16.01 -1.65 4.73
C GLN A 180 -14.93 -1.33 3.71
N SER A 181 -15.32 -1.30 2.44
CA SER A 181 -14.58 -0.50 1.47
C SER A 181 -14.86 0.96 1.80
N GLN A 182 -14.44 1.43 2.97
CA GLN A 182 -14.00 2.79 3.05
C GLN A 182 -12.83 2.81 2.08
N ARG A 183 -13.05 3.44 0.92
CA ARG A 183 -11.94 4.09 0.26
C ARG A 183 -11.47 5.16 1.25
N TYR A 184 -10.74 4.74 2.29
CA TYR A 184 -9.43 5.29 2.46
C TYR A 184 -8.73 4.97 1.14
N ASP A 185 -9.00 5.82 0.14
CA ASP A 185 -7.86 6.31 -0.61
C ASP A 185 -7.01 6.86 0.54
N VAL A 186 -6.07 6.04 1.05
CA VAL A 186 -4.89 6.55 1.73
C VAL A 186 -4.59 7.77 0.89
N PRO A 187 -4.66 9.00 1.45
CA PRO A 187 -4.24 10.13 0.68
C PRO A 187 -2.86 9.70 0.22
N ILE A 188 -2.72 9.39 -1.07
CA ILE A 188 -1.43 9.33 -1.72
C ILE A 188 -0.92 10.67 -1.26
N LEU A 189 0.00 10.64 -0.27
CA LEU A 189 0.59 11.85 0.30
C LEU A 189 0.81 12.69 -0.94
N PRO A 190 0.15 13.86 -1.08
CA PRO A 190 0.27 14.63 -2.30
C PRO A 190 1.76 14.62 -2.56
N ILE A 191 2.20 13.92 -3.62
CA ILE A 191 3.62 13.67 -3.87
C ILE A 191 4.23 15.04 -3.66
N ALA A 192 5.21 15.16 -2.74
CA ALA A 192 5.53 16.45 -2.14
C ALA A 192 5.59 17.50 -3.26
N GLU A 193 5.05 18.70 -3.08
CA GLU A 193 5.02 19.69 -4.18
C GLU A 193 6.42 19.82 -4.83
N GLN A 194 7.46 19.69 -4.01
CA GLN A 194 8.85 19.54 -4.40
C GLN A 194 9.12 18.42 -5.42
N ASP A 195 8.61 17.20 -5.22
CA ASP A 195 8.73 16.07 -6.15
C ASP A 195 8.00 16.34 -7.48
N HIS A 196 6.85 17.02 -7.45
CA HIS A 196 6.17 17.47 -8.68
C HIS A 196 7.04 18.45 -9.46
N GLN A 197 7.59 19.46 -8.80
CA GLN A 197 8.45 20.45 -9.44
C GLN A 197 9.73 19.80 -10.00
N LYS A 198 10.38 18.93 -9.23
CA LYS A 198 11.58 18.18 -9.65
C LYS A 198 11.31 17.29 -10.86
N THR A 199 10.24 16.50 -10.82
CA THR A 199 9.88 15.61 -11.93
C THR A 199 9.48 16.40 -13.17
N TYR A 200 8.80 17.54 -13.03
CA TYR A 200 8.51 18.44 -14.16
C TYR A 200 9.81 18.95 -14.81
N ALA A 201 10.75 19.44 -13.99
CA ALA A 201 12.04 19.94 -14.47
C ALA A 201 12.85 18.85 -15.18
N THR A 202 12.93 17.64 -14.61
CA THR A 202 13.61 16.49 -15.24
C THR A 202 12.97 16.13 -16.58
N LEU A 203 11.64 16.03 -16.66
CA LEU A 203 10.93 15.76 -17.92
C LEU A 203 11.22 16.83 -18.97
N LEU A 204 11.21 18.11 -18.58
CA LEU A 204 11.52 19.21 -19.49
C LEU A 204 12.96 19.15 -20.00
N ASN A 205 13.94 18.90 -19.14
CA ASN A 205 15.36 18.77 -19.52
C ASN A 205 15.55 17.61 -20.52
N VAL A 206 14.97 16.43 -20.24
CA VAL A 206 15.04 15.29 -21.14
C VAL A 206 14.38 15.60 -22.48
N PHE A 207 13.22 16.26 -22.47
CA PHE A 207 12.53 16.65 -23.70
C PHE A 207 13.35 17.62 -24.56
N LEU A 208 13.94 18.65 -23.95
CA LEU A 208 14.78 19.62 -24.66
C LEU A 208 16.02 18.96 -25.25
N GLU A 209 16.62 18.00 -24.55
CA GLU A 209 17.76 17.24 -25.06
C GLU A 209 17.36 16.31 -26.21
N ILE A 210 16.19 15.68 -26.14
CA ILE A 210 15.63 14.92 -27.26
C ILE A 210 15.40 15.83 -28.46
N HIS A 211 14.85 17.03 -28.26
CA HIS A 211 14.65 18.02 -29.33
C HIS A 211 15.99 18.44 -29.96
N ARG A 212 17.02 18.70 -29.14
CA ARG A 212 18.39 19.02 -29.58
C ARG A 212 18.96 17.91 -30.47
N ILE A 213 18.84 16.66 -30.06
CA ILE A 213 19.33 15.53 -30.85
C ILE A 213 18.49 15.37 -32.11
N VAL A 214 17.18 15.22 -31.98
CA VAL A 214 16.31 14.74 -33.05
C VAL A 214 15.99 15.84 -34.06
N VAL A 215 15.46 16.97 -33.60
CA VAL A 215 14.94 18.04 -34.47
C VAL A 215 16.06 18.96 -34.95
N GLN A 216 16.99 19.32 -34.06
CA GLN A 216 18.15 20.13 -34.43
C GLN A 216 19.29 19.29 -35.04
N GLU A 217 19.07 17.99 -35.23
CA GLU A 217 19.99 17.04 -35.87
C GLU A 217 21.39 16.95 -35.25
N ASN A 218 21.56 17.41 -34.01
CA ASN A 218 22.84 17.36 -33.34
C ASN A 218 23.27 15.92 -33.01
N ASP A 219 24.54 15.79 -32.70
CA ASP A 219 25.19 14.51 -32.47
C ASP A 219 24.99 14.00 -31.03
N PHE A 220 24.93 12.68 -30.92
CA PHE A 220 25.02 11.93 -29.66
C PHE A 220 26.43 12.10 -29.04
N PRO A 221 26.60 11.90 -27.72
CA PRO A 221 25.59 11.43 -26.75
C PRO A 221 24.53 12.48 -26.41
N ALA A 222 23.37 12.00 -25.94
CA ALA A 222 22.35 12.87 -25.34
C ALA A 222 22.67 13.06 -23.85
N HIS A 223 22.71 14.31 -23.38
CA HIS A 223 23.03 14.68 -22.01
C HIS A 223 21.73 14.80 -21.21
N PHE A 224 21.28 13.70 -20.62
CA PHE A 224 20.07 13.72 -19.81
C PHE A 224 20.39 14.15 -18.39
N GLN A 225 19.62 15.11 -17.86
CA GLN A 225 19.82 15.66 -16.53
C GLN A 225 18.52 15.59 -15.71
N SER A 226 18.65 15.17 -14.45
CA SER A 226 17.62 15.23 -13.42
C SER A 226 18.06 16.19 -12.31
N VAL A 227 17.13 16.64 -11.46
CA VAL A 227 17.44 17.56 -10.36
C VAL A 227 18.31 16.88 -9.29
N ASP A 228 18.03 15.61 -8.98
CA ASP A 228 18.66 14.89 -7.85
C ASP A 228 19.73 13.85 -8.29
N ASP A 229 19.88 13.61 -9.59
CA ASP A 229 20.81 12.64 -10.16
C ASP A 229 21.89 13.32 -11.02
N GLU A 230 23.03 12.64 -11.17
CA GLU A 230 24.10 13.06 -12.05
C GLU A 230 23.67 13.08 -13.52
N ILE A 231 24.41 13.84 -14.34
CA ILE A 231 24.19 13.86 -15.79
C ILE A 231 24.45 12.48 -16.38
N PHE A 232 23.48 11.96 -17.11
CA PHE A 232 23.56 10.69 -17.80
C PHE A 232 23.84 10.90 -19.29
N ASN A 233 25.03 10.51 -19.76
CA ASN A 233 25.42 10.59 -21.17
C ASN A 233 24.87 9.37 -21.94
N PHE A 234 23.73 9.54 -22.62
CA PHE A 234 23.07 8.48 -23.35
C PHE A 234 23.65 8.32 -24.76
N TYR A 235 24.37 7.22 -24.97
CA TYR A 235 24.89 6.84 -26.28
C TYR A 235 23.86 6.02 -27.07
N SER A 236 23.20 5.01 -26.50
CA SER A 236 22.22 4.18 -27.23
C SER A 236 21.24 3.51 -26.28
N GLY A 237 20.14 2.96 -26.83
CA GLY A 237 19.09 2.31 -26.07
C GLY A 237 19.54 1.07 -25.28
N PHE A 238 18.81 0.77 -24.22
CA PHE A 238 18.92 -0.49 -23.48
C PHE A 238 18.33 -1.61 -24.36
N HIS A 239 19.15 -2.28 -25.15
CA HIS A 239 18.71 -3.51 -25.81
C HIS A 239 18.57 -4.62 -24.76
N HIS A 240 17.59 -5.51 -24.92
CA HIS A 240 17.58 -6.78 -24.22
C HIS A 240 18.91 -7.47 -24.52
N GLN A 241 19.84 -7.38 -23.58
CA GLN A 241 20.87 -8.39 -23.46
C GLN A 241 20.09 -9.64 -23.07
N VAL A 242 19.66 -10.40 -24.08
CA VAL A 242 19.47 -11.85 -23.91
C VAL A 242 20.71 -12.27 -23.15
N GLU A 243 20.53 -12.91 -21.99
CA GLU A 243 21.61 -13.40 -21.12
C GLU A 243 22.68 -14.10 -21.95
N LYS A 244 23.61 -13.32 -22.50
CA LYS A 244 24.86 -13.83 -22.99
C LYS A 244 25.61 -14.01 -21.69
N GLN A 245 25.75 -15.27 -21.31
CA GLN A 245 26.42 -15.81 -20.12
C GLN A 245 27.87 -15.30 -19.91
N HIS A 246 28.31 -14.24 -20.59
CA HIS A 246 29.68 -13.75 -20.59
C HIS A 246 29.86 -12.24 -20.65
N ILE A 247 28.90 -11.33 -20.39
CA ILE A 247 29.23 -9.88 -20.40
C ILE A 247 29.86 -9.46 -19.07
N GLN A 248 31.19 -9.48 -18.98
CA GLN A 248 31.97 -9.03 -17.81
C GLN A 248 32.00 -7.50 -17.61
N PHE A 249 31.64 -6.70 -18.63
CA PHE A 249 31.73 -5.24 -18.60
C PHE A 249 30.44 -4.57 -19.09
N ASP A 250 29.72 -3.86 -18.21
CA ASP A 250 28.58 -3.01 -18.58
C ASP A 250 29.08 -1.71 -19.23
N MET A 251 29.38 -1.82 -20.52
CA MET A 251 29.85 -0.72 -21.36
C MET A 251 28.90 0.48 -21.40
N GLN A 252 27.59 0.24 -21.29
CA GLN A 252 26.61 1.31 -21.38
C GLN A 252 26.64 2.17 -20.13
N ARG A 253 26.64 1.54 -18.95
CA ARG A 253 26.73 2.24 -17.66
C ARG A 253 28.10 2.90 -17.47
N TYR A 254 29.16 2.29 -17.98
CA TYR A 254 30.49 2.89 -17.95
C TYR A 254 30.58 4.15 -18.82
N LEU A 255 30.17 4.07 -20.09
CA LEU A 255 30.22 5.21 -21.01
C LEU A 255 29.30 6.36 -20.58
N ALA A 256 28.20 6.07 -19.88
CA ALA A 256 27.25 7.10 -19.42
C ALA A 256 27.88 8.17 -18.50
N LYS A 257 29.03 7.88 -17.89
CA LYS A 257 29.78 8.82 -17.04
C LYS A 257 30.62 9.83 -17.83
N TYR A 258 30.76 9.64 -19.13
CA TYR A 258 31.70 10.40 -19.96
C TYR A 258 30.99 11.07 -21.15
N THR A 259 31.33 12.34 -21.39
CA THR A 259 30.82 13.14 -22.52
C THR A 259 31.39 12.69 -23.88
N ALA A 260 32.53 12.01 -23.87
CA ALA A 260 33.13 11.36 -25.02
C ALA A 260 33.61 9.94 -24.66
N ILE A 261 33.66 9.06 -25.65
CA ILE A 261 34.17 7.69 -25.46
C ILE A 261 35.64 7.76 -25.00
N PRO A 262 35.99 7.25 -23.81
CA PRO A 262 37.35 7.33 -23.28
C PRO A 262 38.40 6.66 -24.19
N SER A 263 39.67 7.03 -24.03
CA SER A 263 40.77 6.33 -24.69
C SER A 263 40.86 4.88 -24.18
N LEU A 264 41.44 3.99 -24.99
CA LEU A 264 41.64 2.60 -24.57
C LEU A 264 42.49 2.52 -23.29
N SER A 265 43.54 3.34 -23.17
CA SER A 265 44.39 3.39 -21.97
C SER A 265 43.60 3.75 -20.72
N LYS A 266 42.72 4.75 -20.79
CA LYS A 266 41.86 5.14 -19.67
C LYS A 266 40.87 4.04 -19.29
N MET A 267 40.25 3.39 -20.27
CA MET A 267 39.33 2.28 -20.00
C MET A 267 40.03 1.12 -19.31
N LEU A 268 41.25 0.77 -19.73
CA LEU A 268 42.01 -0.32 -19.11
C LEU A 268 42.41 0.01 -17.67
N ALA A 269 42.77 1.27 -17.40
CA ALA A 269 43.06 1.75 -16.05
C ALA A 269 41.80 1.70 -15.15
N ASP A 270 40.65 2.19 -15.63
CA ASP A 270 39.39 2.21 -14.87
C ASP A 270 38.86 0.80 -14.56
N PHE A 271 39.20 -0.21 -15.38
CA PHE A 271 38.84 -1.62 -15.16
C PHE A 271 39.93 -2.43 -14.45
N GLU A 272 41.05 -1.81 -14.05
CA GLU A 272 42.15 -2.44 -13.34
C GLU A 272 42.71 -3.70 -14.06
N LEU A 273 42.84 -3.63 -15.39
CA LEU A 273 43.27 -4.77 -16.22
C LEU A 273 44.78 -4.74 -16.53
N GLU A 274 45.48 -5.84 -16.24
CA GLU A 274 46.90 -6.04 -16.59
C GLU A 274 47.15 -6.18 -18.11
N GLU A 275 48.41 -6.03 -18.52
CA GLU A 275 48.80 -5.79 -19.93
C GLU A 275 48.46 -6.93 -20.90
N ASP A 276 48.34 -8.20 -20.49
CA ASP A 276 48.10 -9.33 -21.41
C ASP A 276 46.99 -10.30 -20.97
N SER A 277 45.75 -9.81 -20.96
CA SER A 277 44.55 -10.63 -20.70
C SER A 277 43.55 -10.64 -21.86
N GLU A 278 42.78 -11.72 -22.01
CA GLU A 278 41.64 -11.81 -22.95
C GLU A 278 40.65 -10.64 -22.77
N HIS A 279 40.53 -10.14 -21.53
CA HIS A 279 39.74 -8.99 -21.16
C HIS A 279 40.20 -7.69 -21.83
N ARG A 280 41.51 -7.47 -22.03
CA ARG A 280 42.05 -6.29 -22.74
C ARG A 280 41.59 -6.26 -24.20
N LYS A 281 41.65 -7.41 -24.89
CA LYS A 281 41.16 -7.54 -26.27
C LYS A 281 39.67 -7.23 -26.33
N ARG A 282 38.91 -7.73 -25.37
CA ARG A 282 37.47 -7.52 -25.29
C ARG A 282 37.06 -6.08 -25.02
N VAL A 283 37.76 -5.38 -24.11
CA VAL A 283 37.56 -3.94 -23.87
C VAL A 283 37.84 -3.14 -25.13
N ARG A 284 38.89 -3.47 -25.87
CA ARG A 284 39.21 -2.86 -27.17
C ARG A 284 38.10 -3.07 -28.20
N GLU A 285 37.61 -4.30 -28.34
CA GLU A 285 36.50 -4.63 -29.26
C GLU A 285 35.21 -3.89 -28.89
N ASN A 286 34.85 -3.89 -27.61
CA ASN A 286 33.70 -3.16 -27.08
C ASN A 286 33.79 -1.66 -27.36
N ARG A 287 34.97 -1.05 -27.12
CA ARG A 287 35.22 0.36 -27.42
C ARG A 287 35.07 0.66 -28.90
N ASN A 288 35.71 -0.14 -29.76
CA ASN A 288 35.63 0.04 -31.21
C ASN A 288 34.19 -0.12 -31.72
N GLN A 289 33.43 -1.07 -31.17
CA GLN A 289 32.03 -1.23 -31.48
C GLN A 289 31.20 -0.02 -31.03
N ALA A 290 31.48 0.55 -29.85
CA ALA A 290 30.80 1.74 -29.36
C ALA A 290 31.05 2.97 -30.27
N ILE A 291 32.29 3.15 -30.73
CA ILE A 291 32.68 4.22 -31.67
C ILE A 291 31.94 4.07 -33.00
N ARG A 292 32.03 2.89 -33.64
CA ARG A 292 31.36 2.63 -34.92
C ARG A 292 29.85 2.86 -34.84
N LYS A 293 29.20 2.34 -33.79
CA LYS A 293 27.76 2.57 -33.56
C LYS A 293 27.42 4.04 -33.35
N LEU A 294 28.31 4.81 -32.71
CA LEU A 294 28.13 6.26 -32.49
C LEU A 294 28.21 7.02 -33.81
N GLU A 295 29.22 6.73 -34.63
CA GLU A 295 29.40 7.30 -35.97
C GLU A 295 28.19 7.00 -36.87
N GLU A 296 27.73 5.74 -36.91
CA GLU A 296 26.53 5.33 -37.67
C GLU A 296 25.29 6.12 -37.25
N ARG A 297 25.08 6.31 -35.94
CA ARG A 297 23.96 7.06 -35.37
C ARG A 297 24.01 8.55 -35.65
N ASN A 298 25.21 9.14 -35.66
CA ASN A 298 25.40 10.56 -35.94
C ASN A 298 25.30 10.86 -37.44
N LYS A 299 25.74 9.93 -38.29
CA LYS A 299 25.64 10.02 -39.75
C LYS A 299 24.19 9.89 -40.24
N ASN A 300 23.42 8.95 -39.71
CA ASN A 300 22.03 8.76 -40.11
C ASN A 300 21.08 9.63 -39.26
N LYS A 301 20.64 10.78 -39.80
CA LYS A 301 19.70 11.68 -39.11
C LYS A 301 18.31 11.06 -38.89
N ARG A 302 17.99 9.94 -39.57
CA ARG A 302 16.78 9.13 -39.37
C ARG A 302 17.06 7.78 -38.70
N HIS A 303 18.15 7.68 -37.93
CA HIS A 303 18.49 6.45 -37.23
C HIS A 303 17.37 6.00 -36.27
N LEU A 304 17.16 4.69 -36.13
CA LEU A 304 16.11 4.09 -35.30
C LEU A 304 16.13 4.59 -33.84
N GLU A 305 17.32 4.85 -33.29
CA GLU A 305 17.46 5.43 -31.95
C GLU A 305 16.90 6.86 -31.84
N ARG A 306 17.04 7.67 -32.89
CA ARG A 306 16.42 9.02 -32.95
C ARG A 306 14.91 8.91 -33.01
N GLU A 307 14.38 7.94 -33.76
CA GLU A 307 12.95 7.64 -33.78
C GLU A 307 12.43 7.16 -32.41
N ARG A 308 13.19 6.30 -31.71
CA ARG A 308 12.87 5.87 -30.35
C ARG A 308 12.85 7.04 -29.38
N LEU A 309 13.85 7.92 -29.43
CA LEU A 309 13.89 9.13 -28.62
C LEU A 309 12.74 10.07 -28.96
N ALA A 310 12.38 10.25 -30.23
CA ALA A 310 11.23 11.04 -30.63
C ALA A 310 9.91 10.49 -30.06
N SER A 311 9.73 9.17 -30.08
CA SER A 311 8.56 8.50 -29.46
C SER A 311 8.49 8.77 -27.95
N TYR A 312 9.63 8.70 -27.24
CA TYR A 312 9.68 9.10 -25.83
C TYR A 312 9.43 10.60 -25.64
N GLY A 313 10.00 11.46 -26.47
CA GLY A 313 9.83 12.91 -26.42
C GLY A 313 8.37 13.32 -26.60
N LEU A 314 7.61 12.68 -27.50
CA LEU A 314 6.16 12.93 -27.65
C LEU A 314 5.37 12.44 -26.42
N THR A 315 5.79 11.34 -25.81
CA THR A 315 5.18 10.86 -24.55
C THR A 315 5.46 11.82 -23.38
N ILE A 316 6.69 12.34 -23.30
CA ILE A 316 7.05 13.37 -22.33
C ILE A 316 6.28 14.67 -22.60
N GLY A 317 6.16 15.08 -23.86
CA GLY A 317 5.37 16.24 -24.28
C GLY A 317 3.91 16.13 -23.84
N MET A 318 3.29 14.94 -23.92
CA MET A 318 1.95 14.69 -23.41
C MET A 318 1.86 14.84 -21.88
N LEU A 319 2.87 14.37 -21.14
CA LEU A 319 2.92 14.52 -19.68
C LEU A 319 3.08 15.99 -19.28
N LEU A 320 3.96 16.74 -19.95
CA LEU A 320 4.13 18.18 -19.75
C LEU A 320 2.83 18.94 -20.04
N PHE A 321 2.12 18.56 -21.11
CA PHE A 321 0.81 19.12 -21.43
C PHE A 321 -0.23 18.84 -20.34
N ILE A 322 -0.28 17.61 -19.81
CA ILE A 322 -1.18 17.26 -18.70
C ILE A 322 -0.83 18.06 -17.43
N ALA A 323 0.46 18.21 -17.12
CA ALA A 323 0.93 18.99 -15.97
C ALA A 323 0.54 20.48 -16.06
N GLN A 324 0.44 21.04 -17.28
CA GLN A 324 0.06 22.45 -17.47
C GLN A 324 -1.45 22.67 -17.61
N THR A 325 -2.18 21.70 -18.14
CA THR A 325 -3.62 21.85 -18.47
C THR A 325 -4.55 21.18 -17.47
N GLY A 326 -4.04 20.24 -16.66
CA GLY A 326 -4.86 19.35 -15.84
C GLY A 326 -5.70 18.38 -16.69
N ALA A 327 -5.45 18.24 -17.99
CA ALA A 327 -6.20 17.33 -18.85
C ALA A 327 -6.14 15.88 -18.31
N ASN A 328 -7.24 15.15 -18.44
CA ASN A 328 -7.19 13.72 -18.11
C ASN A 328 -6.44 12.97 -19.22
N LEU A 329 -5.87 11.80 -18.89
CA LEU A 329 -5.06 11.02 -19.83
C LEU A 329 -5.78 10.70 -21.15
N ASP A 330 -7.04 10.25 -21.08
CA ASP A 330 -7.86 9.91 -22.27
C ASP A 330 -8.02 11.13 -23.19
N THR A 331 -8.32 12.31 -22.62
CA THR A 331 -8.41 13.56 -23.36
C THR A 331 -7.08 13.96 -23.99
N ALA A 332 -5.96 13.82 -23.28
CA ALA A 332 -4.64 14.15 -23.83
C ALA A 332 -4.23 13.18 -24.96
N GLN A 333 -4.58 11.90 -24.84
CA GLN A 333 -4.34 10.86 -25.85
C GLN A 333 -5.12 11.07 -27.14
N GLN A 334 -6.30 11.68 -27.05
CA GLN A 334 -7.22 11.96 -28.16
C GLN A 334 -7.22 13.43 -28.58
N LEU A 335 -6.18 14.19 -28.24
CA LEU A 335 -6.10 15.59 -28.58
C LEU A 335 -5.80 15.76 -30.06
N HIS A 336 -6.66 16.48 -30.79
CA HIS A 336 -6.47 16.75 -32.21
C HIS A 336 -5.91 18.15 -32.47
N LEU A 337 -4.98 18.26 -33.41
CA LEU A 337 -4.26 19.50 -33.74
C LEU A 337 -5.14 20.53 -34.48
N ASP A 338 -6.08 20.07 -35.30
CA ASP A 338 -7.05 20.91 -36.05
C ASP A 338 -8.00 21.70 -35.13
N THR A 339 -8.20 21.23 -33.90
CA THR A 339 -9.03 21.90 -32.88
C THR A 339 -8.32 23.01 -32.12
N MET A 340 -7.08 23.35 -32.49
CA MET A 340 -6.27 24.34 -31.77
C MET A 340 -6.73 25.77 -32.04
N GLU A 341 -7.14 26.47 -30.98
CA GLU A 341 -7.53 27.87 -30.97
C GLU A 341 -6.52 28.72 -30.18
N ILE A 342 -6.34 29.99 -30.58
CA ILE A 342 -5.54 30.98 -29.84
C ILE A 342 -6.47 31.74 -28.89
N LEU A 343 -6.09 31.84 -27.62
CA LEU A 343 -6.83 32.61 -26.62
C LEU A 343 -6.46 34.10 -26.71
N PRO A 344 -7.41 35.00 -27.03
CA PRO A 344 -7.11 36.42 -27.23
C PRO A 344 -6.60 37.13 -25.97
N SER A 345 -7.10 36.74 -24.80
CA SER A 345 -6.81 37.40 -23.51
C SER A 345 -5.48 36.99 -22.90
N THR A 346 -5.08 35.74 -23.07
CA THR A 346 -3.89 35.18 -22.43
C THR A 346 -2.81 34.78 -23.43
N GLN A 347 -2.99 34.99 -24.74
CA GLN A 347 -2.11 34.47 -25.82
C GLN A 347 -1.75 32.98 -25.72
N GLY A 348 -2.49 32.22 -24.90
CA GLY A 348 -2.35 30.78 -24.73
C GLY A 348 -3.03 30.00 -25.85
N ARG A 349 -3.00 28.66 -25.74
CA ARG A 349 -3.73 27.78 -26.66
C ARG A 349 -4.86 27.08 -25.94
N ARG A 350 -5.96 26.90 -26.65
CA ARG A 350 -7.08 26.04 -26.26
C ARG A 350 -7.26 24.96 -27.32
N PHE A 351 -7.58 23.76 -26.88
CA PHE A 351 -7.88 22.63 -27.76
C PHE A 351 -9.28 22.14 -27.47
N SER A 352 -9.88 21.42 -28.40
CA SER A 352 -11.06 20.61 -28.11
C SER A 352 -10.66 19.14 -28.07
N GLY A 353 -10.94 18.46 -26.97
CA GLY A 353 -10.67 17.04 -26.79
C GLY A 353 -11.91 16.28 -26.39
N THR A 354 -11.94 14.98 -26.65
CA THR A 354 -13.07 14.13 -26.33
C THR A 354 -12.82 13.37 -25.02
N LYS A 355 -13.88 13.17 -24.23
CA LYS A 355 -13.86 12.35 -23.02
C LYS A 355 -14.70 11.09 -23.25
N SER A 356 -14.06 10.01 -23.67
CA SER A 356 -14.71 8.77 -24.12
C SER A 356 -15.66 8.20 -23.06
N ARG A 357 -15.18 8.16 -21.81
CA ARG A 357 -15.90 7.64 -20.64
C ARG A 357 -17.10 8.48 -20.18
N ALA A 358 -17.29 9.67 -20.75
CA ALA A 358 -18.40 10.57 -20.43
C ALA A 358 -19.34 10.75 -21.63
N ARG A 359 -19.64 9.65 -22.34
CA ARG A 359 -20.47 9.64 -23.57
C ARG A 359 -19.96 10.60 -24.65
N GLY A 360 -18.64 10.76 -24.78
CA GLY A 360 -18.03 11.62 -25.80
C GLY A 360 -18.11 13.13 -25.51
N LYS A 361 -18.30 13.55 -24.26
CA LYS A 361 -18.32 14.98 -23.90
C LYS A 361 -17.04 15.69 -24.36
N THR A 362 -17.19 16.77 -25.14
CA THR A 362 -16.09 17.67 -25.50
C THR A 362 -15.62 18.42 -24.27
N VAL A 363 -14.31 18.41 -24.04
CA VAL A 363 -13.62 19.19 -23.01
C VAL A 363 -12.64 20.13 -23.70
N ARG A 364 -12.30 21.25 -23.05
CA ARG A 364 -11.48 22.30 -23.65
C ARG A 364 -10.19 22.55 -22.84
N PRO A 365 -9.18 21.66 -22.93
CA PRO A 365 -7.89 21.89 -22.26
C PRO A 365 -7.25 23.18 -22.77
N GLU A 366 -6.66 23.96 -21.86
CA GLU A 366 -5.99 25.21 -22.18
C GLU A 366 -4.75 25.41 -21.31
N PHE A 367 -3.72 26.03 -21.88
CA PHE A 367 -2.49 26.44 -21.18
C PHE A 367 -2.14 27.90 -21.50
N GLY A 368 -1.43 28.57 -20.58
CA GLY A 368 -1.02 29.98 -20.74
C GLY A 368 0.29 30.17 -21.53
N VAL A 369 0.63 31.43 -21.85
CA VAL A 369 1.81 31.80 -22.69
C VAL A 369 3.11 31.11 -22.30
N LYS A 370 3.36 30.92 -20.99
CA LYS A 370 4.62 30.38 -20.49
C LYS A 370 4.95 28.99 -21.08
N PHE A 371 3.94 28.19 -21.42
CA PHE A 371 4.14 26.86 -22.00
C PHE A 371 4.22 26.86 -23.54
N GLU A 372 3.80 27.94 -24.22
CA GLU A 372 3.76 28.02 -25.69
C GLU A 372 5.14 27.74 -26.35
N PRO A 373 6.28 28.25 -25.87
CA PRO A 373 7.58 27.93 -26.47
C PRO A 373 7.93 26.44 -26.39
N ILE A 374 7.54 25.77 -25.30
CA ILE A 374 7.75 24.33 -25.12
C ILE A 374 6.80 23.56 -26.03
N PHE A 375 5.54 23.97 -26.10
CA PHE A 375 4.54 23.33 -26.96
C PHE A 375 4.90 23.43 -28.44
N ARG A 376 5.46 24.56 -28.90
CA ARG A 376 5.99 24.69 -30.26
C ARG A 376 7.06 23.64 -30.57
N LYS A 377 8.00 23.42 -29.65
CA LYS A 377 9.03 22.36 -29.80
C LYS A 377 8.41 20.96 -29.85
N ILE A 378 7.30 20.73 -29.14
CA ILE A 378 6.54 19.47 -29.22
C ILE A 378 5.99 19.29 -30.64
N LEU A 379 5.42 20.35 -31.23
CA LEU A 379 4.90 20.30 -32.61
C LEU A 379 6.01 20.09 -33.65
N GLU A 380 7.19 20.69 -33.44
CA GLU A 380 8.36 20.45 -34.30
C GLU A 380 8.82 18.98 -34.22
N LEU A 381 8.89 18.41 -33.02
CA LEU A 381 9.21 16.99 -32.83
C LEU A 381 8.16 16.08 -33.45
N ARG A 382 6.87 16.45 -33.33
CA ARG A 382 5.76 15.75 -33.96
C ARG A 382 5.91 15.74 -35.47
N ALA A 383 6.16 16.88 -36.10
CA ALA A 383 6.36 16.99 -37.55
C ALA A 383 7.52 16.09 -38.02
N TRP A 384 8.64 16.08 -37.28
CA TRP A 384 9.75 15.19 -37.55
C TRP A 384 9.36 13.70 -37.44
N TYR A 385 8.50 13.34 -36.47
CA TYR A 385 8.12 11.96 -36.20
C TYR A 385 7.11 11.38 -37.21
N ILE A 386 6.10 12.16 -37.58
CA ILE A 386 5.04 11.73 -38.52
C ILE A 386 5.48 11.82 -39.98
N GLN A 387 6.41 12.72 -40.31
CA GLN A 387 6.80 13.03 -41.68
C GLN A 387 5.58 13.42 -42.52
N ASP A 388 5.31 12.69 -43.61
CA ASP A 388 4.20 12.95 -44.54
C ASP A 388 2.95 12.09 -44.25
N GLU A 389 2.97 11.28 -43.18
CA GLU A 389 1.81 10.47 -42.80
C GLU A 389 0.67 11.33 -42.26
N GLN A 390 -0.55 11.09 -42.77
CA GLN A 390 -1.76 11.75 -42.29
C GLN A 390 -2.07 11.30 -40.85
N CYS A 391 -2.03 12.25 -39.93
CA CYS A 391 -2.37 12.04 -38.52
C CYS A 391 -2.78 13.37 -37.91
N ASP A 392 -3.94 13.41 -37.23
CA ASP A 392 -4.44 14.63 -36.59
C ASP A 392 -4.08 14.72 -35.10
N LEU A 393 -3.60 13.62 -34.51
CA LEU A 393 -3.25 13.57 -33.08
C LEU A 393 -2.08 14.49 -32.77
N VAL A 394 -2.17 15.27 -31.69
CA VAL A 394 -1.06 16.10 -31.19
C VAL A 394 0.10 15.22 -30.71
N PHE A 395 -0.22 14.11 -30.04
CA PHE A 395 0.77 13.18 -29.47
C PHE A 395 0.65 11.77 -30.09
N PRO A 396 1.17 11.57 -31.31
CA PRO A 396 1.12 10.27 -31.96
C PRO A 396 2.20 9.31 -31.45
N MET A 397 1.93 8.01 -31.55
CA MET A 397 2.85 6.91 -31.29
C MET A 397 2.75 5.88 -32.42
N ARG A 398 3.86 5.21 -32.75
CA ARG A 398 3.82 4.02 -33.62
C ARG A 398 3.56 2.77 -32.78
N ASP A 399 2.58 1.98 -33.19
CA ASP A 399 2.29 0.67 -32.60
C ASP A 399 3.30 -0.41 -33.07
N ASN A 400 3.09 -1.66 -32.65
CA ASN A 400 3.96 -2.78 -33.02
C ASN A 400 3.95 -3.08 -34.54
N ILE A 401 2.93 -2.63 -35.26
CA ILE A 401 2.77 -2.77 -36.71
C ILE A 401 3.22 -1.47 -37.42
N ARG A 402 3.86 -0.55 -36.69
CA ARG A 402 4.37 0.76 -37.14
C ARG A 402 3.30 1.77 -37.58
N LYS A 403 2.03 1.53 -37.25
CA LYS A 403 0.94 2.46 -37.55
C LYS A 403 0.84 3.57 -36.49
N LEU A 404 0.57 4.79 -36.93
CA LEU A 404 0.30 5.91 -36.02
C LEU A 404 -1.01 5.69 -35.24
N SER A 405 -0.94 5.85 -33.93
CA SER A 405 -2.01 5.64 -32.97
C SER A 405 -1.81 6.53 -31.74
N SER A 406 -2.80 6.57 -30.84
CA SER A 406 -2.67 7.26 -29.55
C SER A 406 -1.67 6.56 -28.63
N ILE A 407 -0.99 7.32 -27.77
CA ILE A 407 -0.04 6.79 -26.79
C ILE A 407 -0.74 5.84 -25.81
N GLY A 408 -0.42 4.54 -25.85
CA GLY A 408 -0.98 3.54 -24.94
C GLY A 408 -0.27 3.47 -23.58
N ASN A 409 -0.89 2.79 -22.61
CA ASN A 409 -0.32 2.57 -21.26
C ASN A 409 1.03 1.84 -21.30
N SER A 410 1.24 0.92 -22.25
CA SER A 410 2.52 0.20 -22.43
C SER A 410 3.68 1.15 -22.74
N LYS A 411 3.43 2.24 -23.47
CA LYS A 411 4.43 3.25 -23.79
C LYS A 411 4.79 4.10 -22.58
N LEU A 412 3.79 4.51 -21.78
CA LEU A 412 4.02 5.17 -20.49
C LEU A 412 4.86 4.31 -19.55
N GLN A 413 4.57 3.01 -19.46
CA GLN A 413 5.38 2.09 -18.65
C GLN A 413 6.81 1.92 -19.20
N SER A 414 6.97 1.93 -20.52
CA SER A 414 8.30 1.87 -21.15
C SER A 414 9.11 3.13 -20.86
N LEU A 415 8.48 4.31 -20.92
CA LEU A 415 9.09 5.58 -20.54
C LEU A 415 9.47 5.60 -19.04
N LYS A 416 8.55 5.17 -18.17
CA LYS A 416 8.81 5.04 -16.72
C LYS A 416 10.07 4.20 -16.46
N LYS A 417 10.13 2.98 -17.03
CA LYS A 417 11.27 2.08 -16.88
C LYS A 417 12.56 2.69 -17.43
N PHE A 418 12.48 3.41 -18.55
CA PHE A 418 13.62 4.12 -19.12
C PHE A 418 14.15 5.19 -18.17
N LEU A 419 13.28 6.09 -17.69
CA LEU A 419 13.66 7.19 -16.80
C LEU A 419 14.15 6.70 -15.45
N GLN A 420 13.48 5.74 -14.82
CA GLN A 420 13.93 5.16 -13.55
C GLN A 420 15.28 4.43 -13.66
N ARG A 421 15.63 3.93 -14.85
CA ARG A 421 16.94 3.31 -15.08
C ARG A 421 18.07 4.34 -15.18
N ILE A 422 17.81 5.52 -15.72
CA ILE A 422 18.82 6.59 -15.85
C ILE A 422 18.84 7.53 -14.64
N PHE A 423 17.71 7.67 -13.95
CA PHE A 423 17.47 8.55 -12.80
C PHE A 423 16.80 7.75 -11.67
N PRO A 424 17.57 6.96 -10.91
CA PRO A 424 17.03 6.09 -9.87
C PRO A 424 16.39 6.85 -8.70
N LYS A 425 16.76 8.12 -8.46
CA LYS A 425 16.19 8.94 -7.39
C LYS A 425 14.93 9.70 -7.82
N MET A 426 14.62 9.76 -9.11
CA MET A 426 13.45 10.48 -9.62
C MET A 426 12.13 9.80 -9.22
N ALA A 427 11.23 10.56 -8.59
CA ALA A 427 9.86 10.14 -8.35
C ALA A 427 9.07 10.09 -9.67
N TRP A 428 8.42 8.97 -9.96
CA TRP A 428 7.55 8.86 -11.13
C TRP A 428 6.14 9.38 -10.80
N ILE A 429 5.73 10.45 -11.48
CA ILE A 429 4.39 11.02 -11.33
C ILE A 429 3.49 10.58 -12.48
N THR A 430 2.38 9.92 -12.13
CA THR A 430 1.40 9.43 -13.08
C THR A 430 0.53 10.56 -13.65
N PRO A 431 -0.08 10.38 -14.83
CA PRO A 431 -1.05 11.33 -15.38
C PRO A 431 -2.19 11.70 -14.41
N ARG A 432 -2.57 10.77 -13.51
CA ARG A 432 -3.61 10.99 -12.51
C ARG A 432 -3.12 11.94 -11.40
N GLU A 433 -1.89 11.78 -10.94
CA GLU A 433 -1.27 12.63 -9.92
C GLU A 433 -1.03 14.04 -10.45
N TRP A 434 -0.48 14.18 -11.67
CA TRP A 434 -0.37 15.49 -12.34
C TRP A 434 -1.70 16.24 -12.37
N ARG A 435 -2.75 15.54 -12.78
CA ARG A 435 -4.10 16.10 -12.84
C ARG A 435 -4.62 16.51 -11.46
N LYS A 436 -4.36 15.71 -10.41
CA LYS A 436 -4.75 16.04 -9.03
C LYS A 436 -3.99 17.25 -8.51
N HIS A 437 -2.71 17.37 -8.82
CA HIS A 437 -1.90 18.53 -8.42
C HIS A 437 -2.40 19.82 -9.07
N VAL A 438 -2.74 19.80 -10.36
CA VAL A 438 -3.36 20.97 -11.01
C VAL A 438 -4.69 21.31 -10.34
N SER A 439 -5.54 20.31 -10.10
CA SER A 439 -6.80 20.46 -9.38
C SER A 439 -6.59 21.14 -8.01
N SER A 440 -5.64 20.68 -7.18
CA SER A 440 -5.38 21.28 -5.86
C SER A 440 -4.88 22.73 -5.96
N GLN A 441 -3.95 23.02 -6.86
CA GLN A 441 -3.46 24.39 -7.08
C GLN A 441 -4.58 25.35 -7.48
N TYR A 442 -5.55 24.92 -8.30
CA TYR A 442 -6.68 25.76 -8.67
C TYR A 442 -7.58 26.09 -7.47
N VAL A 443 -7.79 25.15 -6.55
CA VAL A 443 -8.58 25.38 -5.33
C VAL A 443 -7.86 26.28 -4.35
N GLU A 444 -6.55 26.11 -4.18
CA GLU A 444 -5.74 26.99 -3.33
C GLU A 444 -5.71 28.42 -3.88
N LEU A 445 -5.50 28.59 -5.19
CA LEU A 445 -5.48 29.89 -5.85
C LEU A 445 -6.86 30.55 -5.93
N SER A 446 -7.94 29.79 -5.77
CA SER A 446 -9.33 30.27 -5.79
C SER A 446 -9.96 30.42 -4.42
N ASP A 447 -9.15 30.38 -3.34
CA ASP A 447 -9.61 30.45 -1.94
C ASP A 447 -10.73 29.43 -1.63
N GLY A 448 -10.66 28.24 -2.24
CA GLY A 448 -11.62 27.16 -1.99
C GLY A 448 -12.79 27.08 -2.98
N ASP A 449 -12.82 27.87 -4.06
CA ASP A 449 -13.90 27.81 -5.04
C ASP A 449 -13.87 26.52 -5.89
N LEU A 450 -14.68 25.55 -5.48
CA LEU A 450 -14.84 24.27 -6.16
C LEU A 450 -15.58 24.38 -7.51
N LEU A 451 -16.37 25.43 -7.76
CA LEU A 451 -17.07 25.58 -9.03
C LEU A 451 -16.08 25.94 -10.15
N LEU A 452 -15.15 26.85 -9.86
CA LEU A 452 -14.06 27.21 -10.75
C LEU A 452 -13.18 25.99 -11.10
N GLU A 453 -12.84 25.16 -10.09
CA GLU A 453 -12.08 23.94 -10.29
C GLU A 453 -12.85 22.91 -11.11
N VAL A 454 -14.16 22.74 -10.84
CA VAL A 454 -15.04 21.84 -11.59
C VAL A 454 -15.10 22.22 -13.07
N GLU A 455 -15.24 23.52 -13.36
CA GLU A 455 -15.26 24.05 -14.71
C GLU A 455 -13.92 23.78 -15.42
N LYS A 456 -12.80 24.13 -14.75
CA LYS A 456 -11.46 23.93 -15.29
C LYS A 456 -11.15 22.46 -15.57
N MET A 457 -11.43 21.60 -14.60
CA MET A 457 -11.08 20.19 -14.67
C MET A 457 -12.09 19.40 -15.52
N GLY A 458 -13.31 19.89 -15.71
CA GLY A 458 -14.34 19.23 -16.51
C GLY A 458 -14.83 17.92 -15.89
N HIS A 459 -15.01 17.87 -14.57
CA HIS A 459 -15.68 16.78 -13.86
C HIS A 459 -16.97 17.25 -13.17
N SER A 460 -17.61 16.42 -12.36
CA SER A 460 -18.82 16.81 -11.62
C SER A 460 -18.48 17.47 -10.29
N LEU A 461 -19.37 18.32 -9.79
CA LEU A 461 -19.25 18.91 -8.45
C LEU A 461 -19.17 17.85 -7.35
N ASP A 462 -19.88 16.72 -7.49
CA ASP A 462 -19.77 15.60 -6.55
C ASP A 462 -18.37 14.98 -6.51
N THR A 463 -17.66 14.99 -7.64
CA THR A 463 -16.29 14.50 -7.71
C THR A 463 -15.35 15.46 -6.98
N ALA A 464 -15.54 16.78 -7.17
CA ALA A 464 -14.79 17.81 -6.45
C ALA A 464 -15.00 17.70 -4.94
N LYS A 465 -16.26 17.70 -4.49
CA LYS A 465 -16.62 17.54 -3.07
C LYS A 465 -15.99 16.29 -2.47
N LYS A 466 -16.07 15.14 -3.13
CA LYS A 466 -15.42 13.91 -2.64
C LYS A 466 -13.90 14.04 -2.52
N ASN A 467 -13.23 14.75 -3.44
CA ASN A 467 -11.79 14.91 -3.41
C ASN A 467 -11.35 15.84 -2.27
N TYR A 468 -12.02 16.99 -2.12
CA TYR A 468 -11.60 18.03 -1.17
C TYR A 468 -12.17 17.88 0.23
N SER A 469 -13.40 17.37 0.38
CA SER A 469 -13.93 17.06 1.71
C SER A 469 -13.05 16.04 2.43
N ARG A 470 -12.40 15.11 1.70
CA ARG A 470 -11.52 14.10 2.29
C ARG A 470 -10.17 14.67 2.73
N THR A 471 -9.58 15.58 1.95
CA THR A 471 -8.34 16.29 2.34
C THR A 471 -8.59 17.14 3.58
N SER A 472 -9.71 17.90 3.61
CA SER A 472 -10.07 18.70 4.77
C SER A 472 -10.33 17.85 6.03
N PHE A 473 -10.84 16.63 5.90
CA PHE A 473 -11.00 15.71 7.05
C PHE A 473 -9.67 15.25 7.63
N LYS A 474 -8.65 14.98 6.81
CA LYS A 474 -7.32 14.59 7.30
C LYS A 474 -6.63 15.76 8.00
N ASP A 475 -6.67 16.95 7.40
CA ASP A 475 -6.08 18.14 7.99
C ASP A 475 -6.78 18.51 9.29
N ALA A 476 -8.12 18.42 9.32
CA ALA A 476 -8.90 18.59 10.53
C ALA A 476 -8.58 17.52 11.59
N ALA A 477 -8.46 16.24 11.22
CA ALA A 477 -8.11 15.18 12.16
C ALA A 477 -6.71 15.37 12.75
N GLN A 478 -5.74 15.81 11.93
CA GLN A 478 -4.38 16.10 12.41
C GLN A 478 -4.38 17.30 13.37
N GLN A 479 -5.10 18.38 13.04
CA GLN A 479 -5.23 19.54 13.91
C GLN A 479 -5.96 19.22 15.22
N ILE A 480 -7.02 18.41 15.16
CA ILE A 480 -7.76 17.96 16.35
C ILE A 480 -6.87 17.09 17.24
N SER A 481 -6.15 16.13 16.66
CA SER A 481 -5.20 15.29 17.41
C SER A 481 -4.10 16.14 18.06
N GLN A 482 -3.56 17.11 17.32
CA GLN A 482 -2.55 18.03 17.86
C GLN A 482 -3.11 18.87 19.02
N PHE A 483 -4.31 19.43 18.87
CA PHE A 483 -4.98 20.18 19.92
C PHE A 483 -5.16 19.36 21.21
N PHE A 484 -5.64 18.11 21.11
CA PHE A 484 -5.83 17.27 22.29
C PHE A 484 -4.51 16.81 22.92
N ASN A 485 -3.46 16.63 22.13
CA ASN A 485 -2.12 16.38 22.67
C ASN A 485 -1.60 17.59 23.44
N GLU A 486 -1.69 18.80 22.87
CA GLU A 486 -1.29 20.04 23.55
C GLU A 486 -2.12 20.28 24.81
N LEU A 487 -3.42 20.00 24.77
CA LEU A 487 -4.30 20.08 25.95
C LEU A 487 -3.86 19.11 27.05
N ARG A 488 -3.48 17.88 26.68
CA ARG A 488 -2.95 16.88 27.62
C ARG A 488 -1.65 17.35 28.24
N GLU A 489 -0.70 17.84 27.46
CA GLU A 489 0.58 18.36 27.96
C GLU A 489 0.37 19.49 28.98
N VAL A 490 -0.55 20.42 28.70
CA VAL A 490 -0.90 21.50 29.63
C VAL A 490 -1.51 20.95 30.93
N ALA A 491 -2.45 20.00 30.83
CA ALA A 491 -3.07 19.40 32.00
C ALA A 491 -2.04 18.64 32.86
N VAL A 492 -1.17 17.86 32.22
CA VAL A 492 -0.08 17.13 32.87
C VAL A 492 0.88 18.07 33.60
N ALA A 493 1.31 19.15 32.96
CA ALA A 493 2.20 20.15 33.56
C ALA A 493 1.59 20.82 34.80
N GLN A 494 0.28 21.08 34.81
CA GLN A 494 -0.42 21.66 35.96
C GLN A 494 -0.48 20.72 37.17
N THR A 495 -0.40 19.41 36.95
CA THR A 495 -0.57 18.39 37.99
C THR A 495 0.71 18.03 38.73
N ARG A 496 1.87 18.55 38.32
CA ARG A 496 3.19 18.14 38.85
C ARG A 496 4.13 19.32 39.08
N THR A 497 5.07 19.16 40.01
CA THR A 497 6.14 20.13 40.30
C THR A 497 7.50 19.68 39.77
N VAL A 498 7.59 18.42 39.32
CA VAL A 498 8.80 17.79 38.77
C VAL A 498 8.44 17.07 37.47
N GLU A 499 9.41 16.92 36.57
CA GLU A 499 9.21 16.30 35.25
C GLU A 499 8.76 14.84 35.38
N ARG A 500 9.42 14.08 36.26
CA ARG A 500 9.15 12.66 36.52
C ARG A 500 8.95 12.40 38.02
N ILE A 501 7.90 11.67 38.35
CA ILE A 501 7.60 11.24 39.72
C ILE A 501 7.85 9.72 39.79
N PRO A 502 8.77 9.25 40.63
CA PRO A 502 9.12 7.83 40.67
C PRO A 502 7.93 6.95 41.07
N VAL A 503 7.96 5.68 40.66
CA VAL A 503 7.01 4.66 41.09
C VAL A 503 7.77 3.62 41.92
N GLN A 504 7.16 3.12 42.98
CA GLN A 504 7.75 2.03 43.75
C GLN A 504 7.54 0.72 43.01
N THR A 505 8.62 0.03 42.65
CA THR A 505 8.57 -1.28 42.00
C THR A 505 8.85 -2.38 43.02
N LEU A 506 8.16 -3.51 42.88
CA LEU A 506 8.32 -4.67 43.74
C LEU A 506 8.96 -5.82 42.95
N ASP A 507 10.16 -6.23 43.37
CA ASP A 507 11.00 -7.25 42.71
C ASP A 507 10.69 -8.68 43.19
N GLU A 508 10.19 -8.82 44.42
CA GLU A 508 9.86 -10.10 45.06
C GLU A 508 8.38 -10.10 45.47
N PRO A 509 7.73 -11.27 45.60
CA PRO A 509 6.36 -11.36 46.09
C PRO A 509 6.31 -10.95 47.57
N VAL A 510 6.16 -9.65 47.80
CA VAL A 510 5.89 -9.08 49.12
C VAL A 510 4.40 -9.23 49.40
N ASP A 511 4.02 -9.55 50.64
CA ASP A 511 2.62 -9.61 51.04
C ASP A 511 2.04 -8.18 51.11
N VAL A 512 1.57 -7.71 49.96
CA VAL A 512 0.96 -6.39 49.74
C VAL A 512 -0.46 -6.56 49.23
N GLN A 513 -1.31 -5.57 49.48
CA GLN A 513 -2.69 -5.63 49.01
C GLN A 513 -2.74 -5.42 47.49
N THR A 514 -3.24 -6.40 46.75
CA THR A 514 -3.45 -6.31 45.29
C THR A 514 -4.52 -5.27 44.95
N LEU A 515 -4.25 -4.45 43.94
CA LEU A 515 -5.17 -3.46 43.38
C LEU A 515 -5.44 -3.79 41.90
N PRO A 516 -6.59 -3.35 41.33
CA PRO A 516 -6.85 -3.42 39.89
C PRO A 516 -5.89 -2.63 38.99
N VAL A 517 -4.95 -1.87 39.57
CA VAL A 517 -3.96 -1.07 38.85
C VAL A 517 -2.52 -1.35 39.31
N GLY A 518 -2.29 -2.40 40.12
CA GLY A 518 -0.99 -2.71 40.71
C GLY A 518 -1.12 -3.23 42.15
N ALA A 519 -0.41 -2.62 43.09
CA ALA A 519 -0.43 -3.00 44.50
C ALA A 519 -0.41 -1.79 45.46
N CYS A 520 -0.78 -2.04 46.71
CA CYS A 520 -0.75 -1.08 47.82
C CYS A 520 0.17 -1.57 48.93
N MET A 521 1.18 -0.76 49.27
CA MET A 521 2.19 -1.12 50.28
C MET A 521 1.77 -0.83 51.72
N THR A 522 0.60 -0.24 51.92
CA THR A 522 0.09 0.08 53.27
C THR A 522 -1.16 -0.73 53.59
N THR A 523 -1.28 -1.12 54.85
CA THR A 523 -2.52 -1.67 55.42
C THR A 523 -3.43 -0.57 55.98
N ASN A 524 -2.96 0.69 56.02
CA ASN A 524 -3.75 1.84 56.43
C ASN A 524 -4.57 2.40 55.27
N LEU A 525 -5.89 2.46 55.42
CA LEU A 525 -6.85 2.94 54.39
C LEU A 525 -6.91 4.47 54.24
N GLN A 526 -5.84 5.20 54.57
CA GLN A 526 -5.77 6.65 54.41
C GLN A 526 -4.90 6.96 53.19
N PRO A 527 -5.50 7.31 52.04
CA PRO A 527 -4.76 7.58 50.82
C PRO A 527 -4.09 8.96 50.91
N GLU A 528 -2.80 9.02 50.59
CA GLU A 528 -2.01 10.25 50.64
C GLU A 528 -1.34 10.51 49.28
N LYS A 529 -1.40 11.75 48.81
CA LYS A 529 -0.87 12.14 47.50
C LYS A 529 0.65 12.10 47.50
N ALA A 530 1.23 11.46 46.48
CA ALA A 530 2.67 11.33 46.36
C ALA A 530 3.36 12.69 46.16
N THR A 531 4.56 12.82 46.74
CA THR A 531 5.41 13.99 46.59
C THR A 531 5.74 14.23 45.12
N GLY A 532 5.60 15.47 44.66
CA GLY A 532 5.80 15.84 43.25
C GLY A 532 4.50 16.11 42.50
N PHE A 533 3.35 15.65 43.00
CA PHE A 533 2.04 16.04 42.46
C PHE A 533 1.49 17.31 43.13
N THR A 534 0.78 18.14 42.38
CA THR A 534 0.14 19.38 42.86
C THR A 534 -1.28 19.12 43.38
N ALA A 535 -1.92 20.17 43.91
CA ALA A 535 -3.34 20.13 44.27
C ALA A 535 -4.27 19.83 43.07
N GLN A 536 -3.84 20.10 41.84
CA GLN A 536 -4.62 19.86 40.61
C GLN A 536 -4.54 18.41 40.11
N ALA A 537 -3.60 17.60 40.62
CA ALA A 537 -3.58 16.16 40.36
C ALA A 537 -4.82 15.47 40.97
N PRO A 538 -5.34 14.39 40.35
CA PRO A 538 -6.38 13.56 40.93
C PRO A 538 -6.09 13.23 42.41
N THR A 539 -7.09 13.41 43.27
CA THR A 539 -6.96 13.13 44.69
C THR A 539 -7.06 11.61 44.90
N PRO A 540 -6.02 10.97 45.49
CA PRO A 540 -6.06 9.55 45.80
C PRO A 540 -7.33 9.14 46.54
N ASN A 541 -8.01 8.12 46.03
CA ASN A 541 -9.26 7.61 46.58
C ASN A 541 -9.29 6.08 46.47
N CYS A 542 -9.31 5.38 47.61
CA CYS A 542 -9.30 3.91 47.63
C CYS A 542 -10.54 3.26 47.00
N GLN A 543 -11.57 4.03 46.65
CA GLN A 543 -12.76 3.56 45.93
C GLN A 543 -12.67 3.77 44.40
N GLN A 544 -11.70 4.57 43.94
CA GLN A 544 -11.46 4.86 42.52
C GLN A 544 -10.05 4.45 42.18
N PHE A 545 -9.88 3.21 41.73
CA PHE A 545 -8.57 2.58 41.60
C PHE A 545 -7.64 3.32 40.63
N GLU A 546 -8.17 4.03 39.63
CA GLU A 546 -7.41 4.90 38.74
C GLU A 546 -6.71 6.07 39.47
N HIS A 547 -7.23 6.50 40.62
CA HIS A 547 -6.61 7.53 41.45
C HIS A 547 -5.50 6.99 42.35
N CYS A 548 -5.40 5.67 42.54
CA CYS A 548 -4.30 5.07 43.29
C CYS A 548 -2.94 5.37 42.64
N LEU A 549 -2.88 5.57 41.32
CA LEU A 549 -1.66 5.93 40.58
C LEU A 549 -0.97 7.23 41.04
N PHE A 550 -1.69 8.07 41.80
CA PHE A 550 -1.23 9.34 42.36
C PHE A 550 -0.94 9.27 43.87
N CYS A 551 -1.08 8.08 44.47
CA CYS A 551 -0.88 7.83 45.89
C CYS A 551 0.58 7.51 46.20
N GLN A 552 1.08 7.95 47.37
CA GLN A 552 2.44 7.62 47.83
C GLN A 552 2.61 6.13 48.19
N HIS A 553 1.50 5.43 48.46
CA HIS A 553 1.48 4.02 48.84
C HIS A 553 1.30 3.08 47.65
N TYR A 554 1.18 3.63 46.44
CA TYR A 554 1.05 2.85 45.22
C TYR A 554 2.38 2.24 44.81
N ALA A 555 2.32 0.95 44.49
CA ALA A 555 3.42 0.19 43.94
C ALA A 555 2.96 -0.67 42.78
N VAL A 556 3.91 -1.18 42.01
CA VAL A 556 3.65 -2.06 40.87
C VAL A 556 4.64 -3.23 40.89
N HIS A 557 4.15 -4.45 40.71
CA HIS A 557 5.04 -5.59 40.51
C HIS A 557 5.61 -5.56 39.10
N ALA A 558 6.88 -5.93 38.98
CA ALA A 558 7.52 -6.12 37.70
C ALA A 558 7.14 -7.50 37.10
N ASP A 559 5.84 -7.70 36.82
CA ASP A 559 5.30 -8.95 36.27
C ASP A 559 4.22 -8.71 35.21
N ASP A 560 3.74 -9.79 34.58
CA ASP A 560 2.72 -9.71 33.53
C ASP A 560 1.35 -9.33 34.07
N GLU A 561 1.07 -9.62 35.34
CA GLU A 561 -0.25 -9.42 35.91
C GLU A 561 -0.51 -7.93 36.11
N ASP A 562 0.42 -7.23 36.76
CA ASP A 562 0.30 -5.80 37.01
C ASP A 562 0.47 -4.97 35.72
N VAL A 563 1.30 -5.42 34.77
CA VAL A 563 1.34 -4.84 33.42
C VAL A 563 -0.01 -5.00 32.73
N ARG A 564 -0.61 -6.19 32.73
CA ARG A 564 -1.91 -6.43 32.10
C ARG A 564 -3.01 -5.58 32.72
N LYS A 565 -3.02 -5.41 34.05
CA LYS A 565 -3.97 -4.52 34.75
C LYS A 565 -3.90 -3.08 34.25
N LEU A 566 -2.69 -2.51 34.16
CA LEU A 566 -2.46 -1.15 33.66
C LEU A 566 -2.90 -0.98 32.21
N LEU A 567 -2.53 -1.95 31.35
CA LEU A 567 -2.89 -1.92 29.93
C LEU A 567 -4.39 -2.12 29.71
N SER A 568 -5.04 -2.93 30.54
CA SER A 568 -6.48 -3.15 30.50
C SER A 568 -7.26 -1.89 30.85
N LEU A 569 -6.85 -1.17 31.90
CA LEU A 569 -7.42 0.15 32.24
C LEU A 569 -7.21 1.15 31.10
N LYS A 570 -5.99 1.23 30.55
CA LYS A 570 -5.66 2.11 29.42
C LYS A 570 -6.57 1.85 28.21
N SER A 571 -6.76 0.57 27.86
CA SER A 571 -7.64 0.13 26.78
C SER A 571 -9.11 0.50 27.06
N LEU A 572 -9.60 0.22 28.28
CA LEU A 572 -10.96 0.55 28.71
C LEU A 572 -11.27 2.05 28.61
N LEU A 573 -10.37 2.91 29.10
CA LEU A 573 -10.50 4.36 28.97
C LEU A 573 -10.54 4.81 27.50
N GLY A 574 -9.76 4.15 26.64
CA GLY A 574 -9.81 4.34 25.19
C GLY A 574 -11.18 4.06 24.58
N TYR A 575 -11.84 2.97 25.00
CA TYR A 575 -13.21 2.66 24.55
C TYR A 575 -14.23 3.68 25.06
N VAL A 576 -14.14 4.07 26.33
CA VAL A 576 -15.04 5.07 26.93
C VAL A 576 -14.90 6.45 26.27
N LYS A 577 -13.68 6.84 25.84
CA LYS A 577 -13.43 8.09 25.11
C LYS A 577 -14.32 8.24 23.88
N GLN A 578 -14.58 7.15 23.16
CA GLN A 578 -15.35 7.18 21.90
C GLN A 578 -16.82 7.60 22.09
N LYS A 579 -17.32 7.53 23.32
CA LYS A 579 -18.71 7.86 23.68
C LYS A 579 -18.83 9.12 24.55
N ALA A 580 -17.71 9.77 24.84
CA ALA A 580 -17.71 11.00 25.61
C ALA A 580 -18.43 12.11 24.84
N THR A 581 -19.44 12.72 25.47
CA THR A 581 -20.18 13.86 24.92
C THR A 581 -19.36 15.16 24.98
N ASP A 582 -18.40 15.23 25.92
CA ASP A 582 -17.46 16.33 26.08
C ASP A 582 -16.03 15.78 26.13
N LEU A 583 -15.36 15.80 24.97
CA LEU A 583 -13.99 15.32 24.83
C LEU A 583 -12.97 16.19 25.56
N ILE A 584 -13.24 17.50 25.72
CA ILE A 584 -12.33 18.41 26.43
C ILE A 584 -12.31 18.04 27.91
N LYS A 585 -13.51 17.89 28.51
CA LYS A 585 -13.64 17.47 29.90
C LYS A 585 -13.09 16.06 30.12
N TRP A 586 -13.33 15.14 29.19
CA TRP A 586 -12.76 13.79 29.25
C TRP A 586 -11.23 13.82 29.25
N GLU A 587 -10.62 14.58 28.33
CA GLU A 587 -9.16 14.67 28.20
C GLU A 587 -8.53 15.32 29.44
N GLN A 588 -9.19 16.34 30.03
CA GLN A 588 -8.76 16.95 31.29
C GLN A 588 -8.81 15.97 32.47
N GLN A 589 -9.81 15.08 32.51
CA GLN A 589 -10.01 14.14 33.62
C GLN A 589 -9.12 12.90 33.50
N PHE A 590 -9.11 12.25 32.33
CA PHE A 590 -8.47 10.96 32.14
C PHE A 590 -7.13 11.05 31.39
N GLY A 591 -6.83 12.16 30.71
CA GLY A 591 -5.55 12.35 30.03
C GLY A 591 -4.36 12.28 30.99
N VAL A 592 -4.51 12.83 32.20
CA VAL A 592 -3.48 12.80 33.26
C VAL A 592 -3.30 11.38 33.81
N VAL A 593 -4.39 10.59 33.91
CA VAL A 593 -4.35 9.18 34.32
C VAL A 593 -3.63 8.34 33.28
N LEU A 594 -3.95 8.51 32.00
CA LEU A 594 -3.30 7.83 30.88
C LEU A 594 -1.81 8.14 30.82
N HIS A 595 -1.43 9.40 30.97
CA HIS A 595 -0.03 9.80 31.05
C HIS A 595 0.67 9.10 32.23
N ARG A 596 0.03 9.01 33.39
CA ARG A 596 0.62 8.34 34.56
C ARG A 596 0.82 6.84 34.34
N ILE A 597 -0.12 6.17 33.67
CA ILE A 597 0.03 4.77 33.27
C ILE A 597 1.25 4.60 32.34
N ASP A 598 1.38 5.46 31.34
CA ASP A 598 2.50 5.44 30.41
C ASP A 598 3.85 5.68 31.12
N GLU A 599 3.89 6.59 32.10
CA GLU A 599 5.08 6.78 32.94
C GLU A 599 5.48 5.51 33.70
N VAL A 600 4.50 4.81 34.30
CA VAL A 600 4.74 3.56 35.06
C VAL A 600 5.28 2.46 34.14
N LEU A 601 4.67 2.28 32.96
CA LEU A 601 5.08 1.27 31.99
C LEU A 601 6.46 1.58 31.40
N ASN A 602 6.75 2.85 31.12
CA ASN A 602 8.06 3.29 30.66
C ASN A 602 9.13 3.07 31.74
N GLU A 603 8.80 3.25 33.03
CA GLU A 603 9.70 2.94 34.13
C GLU A 603 10.00 1.44 34.19
N LEU A 604 8.99 0.58 34.12
CA LEU A 604 9.16 -0.87 34.07
C LEU A 604 10.00 -1.30 32.86
N SER A 605 9.70 -0.78 31.67
CA SER A 605 10.39 -1.11 30.41
C SER A 605 11.86 -0.66 30.39
N ASN A 606 12.19 0.42 31.10
CA ASN A 606 13.56 0.93 31.18
C ASN A 606 14.38 0.25 32.29
N THR A 607 13.74 -0.14 33.39
CA THR A 607 14.39 -0.78 34.53
C THR A 607 14.59 -2.28 34.32
N TYR A 608 13.64 -2.97 33.67
CA TYR A 608 13.65 -4.43 33.52
C TYR A 608 13.68 -4.85 32.05
N GLU A 609 14.87 -5.23 31.55
CA GLU A 609 15.06 -5.64 30.14
C GLU A 609 14.12 -6.79 29.73
N ASN A 610 13.89 -7.76 30.63
CA ASN A 610 13.03 -8.92 30.37
C ASN A 610 11.53 -8.58 30.23
N LEU A 611 11.11 -7.40 30.69
CA LEU A 611 9.72 -6.94 30.59
C LEU A 611 9.48 -6.08 29.34
N ARG A 612 10.54 -5.53 28.72
CA ARG A 612 10.39 -4.64 27.57
C ARG A 612 9.60 -5.29 26.44
N ASP A 613 9.99 -6.49 26.02
CA ASP A 613 9.30 -7.22 24.93
C ASP A 613 7.95 -7.78 25.40
N ARG A 614 7.83 -8.17 26.68
CA ARG A 614 6.57 -8.68 27.26
C ARG A 614 5.49 -7.60 27.32
N ILE A 615 5.82 -6.35 27.66
CA ILE A 615 4.87 -5.24 27.68
C ILE A 615 4.21 -5.06 26.30
N PHE A 616 4.99 -5.16 25.21
CA PHE A 616 4.43 -5.11 23.85
C PHE A 616 3.52 -6.30 23.56
N SER A 617 3.93 -7.53 23.91
CA SER A 617 3.10 -8.73 23.73
C SER A 617 1.77 -8.64 24.51
N ILE A 618 1.80 -8.18 25.75
CA ILE A 618 0.60 -8.05 26.60
C ILE A 618 -0.31 -6.93 26.06
N GLN A 619 0.27 -5.86 25.51
CA GLN A 619 -0.51 -4.81 24.84
C GLN A 619 -1.33 -5.38 23.69
N GLU A 620 -0.72 -6.19 22.81
CA GLU A 620 -1.43 -6.83 21.70
C GLU A 620 -2.53 -7.79 22.17
N GLU A 621 -2.27 -8.56 23.24
CA GLU A 621 -3.24 -9.46 23.85
C GLU A 621 -4.44 -8.70 24.42
N VAL A 622 -4.20 -7.63 25.18
CA VAL A 622 -5.23 -6.76 25.76
C VAL A 622 -6.05 -6.08 24.67
N GLU A 623 -5.42 -5.57 23.62
CA GLU A 623 -6.10 -5.00 22.45
C GLU A 623 -6.93 -6.05 21.68
N SER A 624 -6.51 -7.32 21.75
CA SER A 624 -7.25 -8.47 21.21
C SER A 624 -8.39 -8.96 22.11
N GLY A 625 -8.57 -8.36 23.29
CA GLY A 625 -9.65 -8.63 24.23
C GLY A 625 -9.26 -9.48 25.45
N ASP A 626 -7.98 -9.80 25.63
CA ASP A 626 -7.47 -10.55 26.79
C ASP A 626 -7.16 -9.62 27.98
N LEU A 627 -8.21 -8.95 28.46
CA LEU A 627 -8.17 -8.01 29.57
C LEU A 627 -7.94 -8.75 30.90
N ASP A 628 -7.38 -8.04 31.88
CA ASP A 628 -7.37 -8.48 33.29
C ASP A 628 -8.80 -8.75 33.77
N ALA A 629 -8.98 -9.76 34.63
CA ALA A 629 -10.29 -10.24 35.05
C ALA A 629 -11.17 -9.15 35.68
N TYR A 630 -10.59 -8.21 36.45
CA TYR A 630 -11.35 -7.10 37.02
C TYR A 630 -11.87 -6.17 35.92
N TRP A 631 -11.01 -5.79 34.96
CA TRP A 631 -11.37 -4.86 33.89
C TRP A 631 -12.23 -5.51 32.81
N LEU A 632 -12.09 -6.82 32.58
CA LEU A 632 -12.97 -7.59 31.69
C LEU A 632 -14.41 -7.53 32.19
N ASN A 633 -14.64 -7.76 33.49
CA ASN A 633 -15.99 -7.65 34.08
C ASN A 633 -16.58 -6.24 33.91
N HIS A 634 -15.74 -5.19 34.04
CA HIS A 634 -16.19 -3.81 33.83
C HIS A 634 -16.48 -3.52 32.35
N PHE A 635 -15.67 -4.07 31.45
CA PHE A 635 -15.89 -3.97 30.02
C PHE A 635 -17.19 -4.66 29.59
N GLU A 636 -17.46 -5.88 30.08
CA GLU A 636 -18.71 -6.61 29.83
C GLU A 636 -19.93 -5.86 30.38
N LEU A 637 -19.83 -5.29 31.60
CA LEU A 637 -20.90 -4.44 32.15
C LEU A 637 -21.18 -3.23 31.25
N LEU A 638 -20.15 -2.59 30.70
CA LEU A 638 -20.33 -1.47 29.77
C LEU A 638 -20.95 -1.90 28.43
N ILE A 639 -20.70 -3.14 27.98
CA ILE A 639 -21.38 -3.72 26.82
C ILE A 639 -22.86 -3.95 27.13
N ASP A 640 -23.17 -4.56 28.28
CA ASP A 640 -24.55 -4.85 28.70
C ASP A 640 -25.39 -3.57 28.86
N LEU A 641 -24.77 -2.50 29.33
CA LEU A 641 -25.39 -1.17 29.44
C LEU A 641 -25.51 -0.44 28.08
N GLY A 642 -24.99 -1.02 26.99
CA GLY A 642 -24.99 -0.43 25.66
C GLY A 642 -24.05 0.77 25.49
N TRP A 643 -23.11 0.96 26.42
CA TRP A 643 -22.10 2.01 26.34
C TRP A 643 -21.00 1.64 25.35
N ILE A 644 -20.63 0.36 25.27
CA ILE A 644 -19.64 -0.17 24.31
C ILE A 644 -20.37 -1.18 23.41
N SER A 645 -20.01 -1.24 22.12
CA SER A 645 -20.71 -2.02 21.08
C SER A 645 -19.81 -2.98 20.34
#